data_AF-A0A7V0PK82-F1
#
_entry.id   AF-A0A7V0PK82-F1
#
_cell.length_a   1.000
_cell.length_b   1.000
_cell.length_c   1.000
_cell.angle_alpha   90.00
_cell.angle_beta   90.00
_cell.angle_gamma   90.00
#
_symmetry.space_group_name_H-M   'P 1'
#
loop_
_entity.id
_entity.type
_entity.pdbx_description
1 polymer ?
#
loop_
_entity_poly.entity_id
_entity_poly.type
_entity_poly.pdbx_seq_one_letter_code
_entity_poly.pdbx_strand_id
1 'polypeptide(L)'
;TKRHQLGQLLSKITRHFLLLTATPHNGKEEDFQLFLSLLDEDRFAGRFREGVHTVDISDIMRRLSKERLVRFDNTPLFPERRAYTVKYELSDLEAHLYEEVTNYVREEFNRADRIENGGRRNTVGFALTSIQRRLASSPEAIYRSIRRRQERMERRLAEEKLLARGAAIRVEEDLPSLSEEALIDLDEAPSSEYEELEERIVDRATASRTIEELEAEIATLRRLEELALRVRQSGRDRKWEELRDLLLDEPHMLDSHGHRRKLVIFSEHRDTVHYLVDRIQTLLGRPESVVTIHGGMRREERRAVQERFSQDKDVYVLVATDAAGEGINLQRAHLMVNYDLPWNPNRLEQRFGRIHRIGQTEVCHVWNLVADATREGDVFARLLRKLETESKSLNGAVFDVLGEVFQGTSLRNLLIEAVRYGDRPEVRARIYRQVDEAFDQERIRRLLEERALTPDVLDAATVNRVREEMERAAARRLQPHYIRSFFIEAFRRLGGTIKERERDRYEITHVPAVVRNRDRVIGTRNPVLNHYERVTFHKELISVPGKPLAEFLCPGHPLLDSVVDLIIERYRNLLKQGAVLIDPNDPGEDPRVLFYLEHAIQDAKTNRDGTRRIVSRRLQFGEIDASGNLLRAGYAPYLDYRPASPEEMERLAPVLEQGWLHSDTLEPRVLEFAVEKLVPEHFSEVKHRREEMVDKTYAAVKDRLTKEITYWDHRAQELKVLEEAGRQPRMNWLKARERADELQRRLEKRLKELEQERHLSPLPPVVIGGALVIPQGLLDRMGEKVPEPTTFARDRGEVESIAMQTVMGIERSLGYEPRDVSDEKLGWDIESRDPNTGDLRFIEVKGRIATAPTVTVTKNEILSALNEPESFILALVKVDGNSTDCRYLRRPFEIEPDFGVTSV
;
A
#
# COMPACT_ATOMS: atom_id res chain seq x y z
N THR A 1 13.16 -14.88 13.90
CA THR A 1 12.07 -15.83 13.53
C THR A 1 12.29 -16.39 12.12
N LYS A 2 11.63 -17.50 11.74
CA LYS A 2 11.66 -18.02 10.35
C LYS A 2 11.19 -16.97 9.32
N ARG A 3 10.22 -16.13 9.69
CA ARG A 3 9.74 -15.01 8.85
C ARG A 3 10.83 -13.95 8.63
N HIS A 4 11.58 -13.59 9.66
CA HIS A 4 12.70 -12.65 9.52
C HIS A 4 13.82 -13.24 8.63
N GLN A 5 14.14 -14.52 8.76
CA GLN A 5 15.11 -15.19 7.88
C GLN A 5 14.65 -15.20 6.41
N LEU A 6 13.35 -15.43 6.16
CA LEU A 6 12.76 -15.28 4.83
C LEU A 6 12.90 -13.83 4.33
N GLY A 7 12.60 -12.84 5.16
CA GLY A 7 12.78 -11.42 4.84
C GLY A 7 14.22 -11.08 4.45
N GLN A 8 15.21 -11.54 5.22
CA GLN A 8 16.63 -11.35 4.94
C GLN A 8 17.09 -12.02 3.63
N LEU A 9 16.53 -13.18 3.30
CA LEU A 9 16.83 -13.84 2.02
C LEU A 9 16.24 -13.03 0.87
N LEU A 10 14.97 -12.62 0.98
CA LEU A 10 14.27 -11.85 -0.03
C LEU A 10 14.94 -10.50 -0.30
N SER A 11 15.38 -9.78 0.74
CA SER A 11 16.08 -8.49 0.56
C SER A 11 17.38 -8.61 -0.23
N LYS A 12 18.05 -9.77 -0.19
CA LYS A 12 19.31 -10.02 -0.92
C LYS A 12 19.12 -10.47 -2.37
N ILE A 13 17.95 -11.02 -2.71
CA ILE A 13 17.70 -11.60 -4.05
C ILE A 13 16.69 -10.81 -4.88
N THR A 14 16.07 -9.78 -4.32
CA THR A 14 15.09 -8.94 -5.00
C THR A 14 15.70 -7.59 -5.39
N ARG A 15 15.29 -7.05 -6.54
CA ARG A 15 15.70 -5.71 -7.00
C ARG A 15 14.94 -4.60 -6.26
N HIS A 16 13.66 -4.86 -5.96
CA HIS A 16 12.76 -3.96 -5.26
C HIS A 16 12.12 -4.73 -4.11
N PHE A 17 12.20 -4.20 -2.90
CA PHE A 17 11.68 -4.85 -1.70
C PHE A 17 10.78 -3.88 -0.95
N LEU A 18 9.49 -4.17 -0.92
CA LEU A 18 8.46 -3.35 -0.28
C LEU A 18 7.90 -4.11 0.92
N LEU A 19 7.96 -3.49 2.09
CA LEU A 19 7.41 -4.01 3.34
C LEU A 19 6.15 -3.23 3.70
N LEU A 20 5.03 -3.94 3.86
CA LEU A 20 3.74 -3.34 4.21
C LEU A 20 3.31 -3.83 5.60
N THR A 21 2.93 -2.91 6.47
CA THR A 21 2.37 -3.21 7.80
C THR A 21 1.01 -2.55 7.97
N ALA A 22 0.06 -3.28 8.54
CA ALA A 22 -1.31 -2.81 8.79
C ALA A 22 -1.51 -2.29 10.22
N THR A 23 -0.56 -2.55 11.12
CA THR A 23 -0.56 -2.05 12.49
C THR A 23 0.56 -1.05 12.67
N PRO A 24 0.31 0.05 13.40
CA PRO A 24 1.37 0.91 13.90
C PRO A 24 2.39 0.05 14.65
N HIS A 25 3.67 0.42 14.56
CA HIS A 25 4.71 -0.14 15.41
C HIS A 25 4.32 0.01 16.91
N ASN A 26 4.75 -0.91 17.78
CA ASN A 26 4.29 -1.04 19.18
C ASN A 26 5.16 -0.27 20.19
N GLY A 27 6.02 0.63 19.72
CA GLY A 27 6.86 1.52 20.54
C GLY A 27 8.16 0.86 20.98
N LYS A 28 8.33 -0.45 20.74
CA LYS A 28 9.60 -1.16 20.95
C LYS A 28 10.56 -0.86 19.81
N GLU A 29 11.31 0.24 19.95
CA GLU A 29 12.25 0.71 18.93
C GLU A 29 13.26 -0.37 18.49
N GLU A 30 13.62 -1.32 19.38
CA GLU A 30 14.48 -2.44 19.03
C GLU A 30 13.93 -3.33 17.91
N ASP A 31 12.65 -3.70 18.01
CA ASP A 31 11.97 -4.53 17.02
C ASP A 31 11.79 -3.79 15.69
N PHE A 32 11.55 -2.48 15.78
CA PHE A 32 11.43 -1.61 14.62
C PHE A 32 12.72 -1.57 13.82
N GLN A 33 13.86 -1.44 14.50
CA GLN A 33 15.16 -1.37 13.85
C GLN A 33 15.57 -2.70 13.25
N LEU A 34 15.24 -3.82 13.91
CA LEU A 34 15.38 -5.14 13.30
C LEU A 34 14.55 -5.27 12.03
N PHE A 35 13.36 -4.67 11.97
CA PHE A 35 12.55 -4.66 10.76
C PHE A 35 13.16 -3.78 9.65
N LEU A 36 13.59 -2.55 9.98
CA LEU A 36 14.24 -1.64 9.03
C LEU A 36 15.60 -2.16 8.54
N SER A 37 16.29 -3.00 9.33
CA SER A 37 17.53 -3.65 8.91
C SER A 37 17.35 -4.60 7.71
N LEU A 38 16.11 -5.04 7.43
CA LEU A 38 15.79 -5.79 6.22
C LEU A 38 15.89 -4.91 4.96
N LEU A 39 15.71 -3.59 5.09
CA LEU A 39 15.80 -2.60 4.01
C LEU A 39 17.24 -2.06 3.88
N ASP A 40 17.84 -1.65 5.01
CA ASP A 40 19.23 -1.19 5.06
C ASP A 40 19.91 -1.65 6.37
N GLU A 41 20.67 -2.74 6.26
CA GLU A 41 21.37 -3.32 7.40
C GLU A 41 22.45 -2.38 7.96
N ASP A 42 23.06 -1.52 7.13
CA ASP A 42 24.14 -0.61 7.55
C ASP A 42 23.60 0.58 8.33
N ARG A 43 22.36 1.01 8.06
CA ARG A 43 21.68 2.06 8.82
C ARG A 43 21.04 1.57 10.12
N PHE A 44 20.49 0.35 10.15
CA PHE A 44 19.57 -0.05 11.24
C PHE A 44 19.94 -1.32 12.02
N ALA A 45 20.85 -2.17 11.54
CA ALA A 45 21.17 -3.40 12.28
C ALA A 45 21.90 -3.12 13.61
N GLY A 46 21.70 -3.97 14.61
CA GLY A 46 22.38 -3.86 15.90
C GLY A 46 21.42 -4.06 17.06
N ARG A 47 21.95 -3.93 18.27
CA ARG A 47 21.13 -3.92 19.48
C ARG A 47 20.77 -2.47 19.78
N PHE A 48 19.49 -2.17 19.90
CA PHE A 48 19.04 -0.81 20.17
C PHE A 48 19.61 -0.29 21.49
N ARG A 49 19.93 1.02 21.49
CA ARG A 49 20.41 1.77 22.65
C ARG A 49 19.89 3.20 22.53
N GLU A 50 19.28 3.72 23.59
CA GLU A 50 18.79 5.10 23.64
C GLU A 50 19.92 6.10 23.28
N GLY A 51 19.62 7.06 22.41
CA GLY A 51 20.54 8.11 21.95
C GLY A 51 21.51 7.75 20.79
N VAL A 52 21.69 6.47 20.48
CA VAL A 52 22.56 6.03 19.35
C VAL A 52 21.78 5.90 18.04
N HIS A 53 20.46 5.76 18.12
CA HIS A 53 19.67 5.12 17.08
C HIS A 53 18.47 5.94 16.55
N THR A 54 18.40 7.24 16.83
CA THR A 54 17.43 8.15 16.20
C THR A 54 17.90 8.52 14.79
N VAL A 55 17.61 7.66 13.82
CA VAL A 55 17.97 7.85 12.41
C VAL A 55 16.75 8.40 11.67
N ASP A 56 16.96 9.38 10.81
CA ASP A 56 15.89 9.85 9.90
C ASP A 56 15.50 8.71 8.93
N ILE A 57 14.23 8.34 8.94
CA ILE A 57 13.64 7.25 8.15
C ILE A 57 12.69 7.74 7.04
N SER A 58 12.55 9.06 6.85
CA SER A 58 11.63 9.66 5.86
C SER A 58 11.86 9.19 4.41
N ASP A 59 13.09 8.80 4.06
CA ASP A 59 13.45 8.31 2.73
C ASP A 59 13.13 6.83 2.48
N ILE A 60 12.90 6.05 3.55
CA ILE A 60 12.69 4.59 3.45
C ILE A 60 11.30 4.14 3.93
N MET A 61 10.67 4.92 4.80
CA MET A 61 9.37 4.61 5.38
C MET A 61 8.38 5.69 5.01
N ARG A 62 7.23 5.25 4.50
CA ARG A 62 6.04 6.09 4.37
C ARG A 62 5.01 5.62 5.38
N ARG A 63 4.52 6.54 6.22
CA ARG A 63 3.46 6.26 7.18
C ARG A 63 2.20 6.99 6.76
N LEU A 64 1.10 6.26 6.68
CA LEU A 64 -0.19 6.80 6.27
C LEU A 64 -1.16 6.65 7.45
N SER A 65 -1.44 7.75 8.16
CA SER A 65 -2.48 7.80 9.22
C SER A 65 -3.84 7.99 8.56
N LYS A 66 -4.77 7.05 8.78
CA LYS A 66 -6.05 7.00 8.05
C LYS A 66 -6.85 8.29 8.26
N GLU A 67 -6.79 8.85 9.45
CA GLU A 67 -7.51 10.04 9.89
C GLU A 67 -7.02 11.32 9.20
N ARG A 68 -5.77 11.32 8.71
CA ARG A 68 -5.16 12.46 7.99
C ARG A 68 -5.11 12.26 6.48
N LEU A 69 -5.47 11.08 5.99
CA LEU A 69 -5.49 10.81 4.56
C LEU A 69 -6.67 11.51 3.92
N VAL A 70 -6.36 12.38 2.98
CA VAL A 70 -7.32 13.04 2.12
C VAL A 70 -7.25 12.48 0.70
N ARG A 71 -8.36 12.58 -0.02
CA ARG A 71 -8.39 12.47 -1.47
C ARG A 71 -7.75 13.73 -2.07
N PHE A 72 -7.55 13.70 -3.38
CA PHE A 72 -7.00 14.84 -4.10
C PHE A 72 -7.88 16.09 -4.01
N ASP A 73 -9.18 15.98 -3.75
CA ASP A 73 -10.09 17.11 -3.52
C ASP A 73 -10.08 17.63 -2.07
N ASN A 74 -9.10 17.22 -1.25
CA ASN A 74 -9.00 17.49 0.19
C ASN A 74 -10.12 16.92 1.06
N THR A 75 -11.03 16.10 0.52
CA THR A 75 -12.02 15.38 1.34
C THR A 75 -11.38 14.17 2.04
N PRO A 76 -11.85 13.77 3.23
CA PRO A 76 -11.32 12.58 3.91
C PRO A 76 -11.40 11.33 3.03
N LEU A 77 -10.28 10.61 2.89
CA LEU A 77 -10.24 9.37 2.11
C LEU A 77 -11.09 8.27 2.73
N PHE A 78 -11.13 8.25 4.07
CA PHE A 78 -11.89 7.28 4.84
C PHE A 78 -13.19 7.89 5.36
N PRO A 79 -14.30 7.14 5.33
CA PRO A 79 -15.55 7.61 5.91
C PRO A 79 -15.48 7.66 7.44
N GLU A 80 -16.42 8.40 8.02
CA GLU A 80 -16.58 8.53 9.48
C GLU A 80 -16.72 7.14 10.13
N ARG A 81 -16.18 7.01 11.35
CA ARG A 81 -16.34 5.81 12.18
C ARG A 81 -17.20 6.13 13.40
N ARG A 82 -18.10 5.21 13.76
CA ARG A 82 -18.93 5.31 14.95
C ARG A 82 -18.86 4.03 15.75
N ALA A 83 -18.44 4.14 17.00
CA ALA A 83 -18.36 3.03 17.93
C ALA A 83 -19.39 3.22 19.05
N TYR A 84 -20.14 2.17 19.35
CA TYR A 84 -21.19 2.14 20.35
C TYR A 84 -20.87 1.08 21.40
N THR A 85 -21.11 1.37 22.67
CA THR A 85 -21.03 0.39 23.75
C THR A 85 -22.44 -0.06 24.12
N VAL A 86 -22.74 -1.34 23.87
CA VAL A 86 -24.01 -1.97 24.24
C VAL A 86 -23.79 -2.68 25.58
N LYS A 87 -24.32 -2.09 26.65
CA LYS A 87 -24.23 -2.65 28.00
C LYS A 87 -25.40 -3.58 28.26
N TYR A 88 -25.16 -4.69 28.95
CA TYR A 88 -26.21 -5.61 29.37
C TYR A 88 -25.97 -6.16 30.76
N GLU A 89 -27.05 -6.39 31.49
CA GLU A 89 -27.00 -7.06 32.79
C GLU A 89 -27.18 -8.57 32.61
N LEU A 90 -26.39 -9.35 33.34
CA LEU A 90 -26.52 -10.81 33.39
C LEU A 90 -27.83 -11.21 34.05
N SER A 91 -28.46 -12.29 33.57
CA SER A 91 -29.57 -12.90 34.30
C SER A 91 -29.09 -13.53 35.61
N ASP A 92 -30.00 -13.78 36.56
CA ASP A 92 -29.65 -14.38 37.86
C ASP A 92 -28.85 -15.69 37.73
N LEU A 93 -29.19 -16.53 36.74
CA LEU A 93 -28.50 -17.78 36.47
C LEU A 93 -27.10 -17.54 35.89
N GLU A 94 -26.96 -16.59 34.96
CA GLU A 94 -25.66 -16.21 34.38
C GLU A 94 -24.76 -15.56 35.42
N ALA A 95 -25.29 -14.69 36.28
CA ALA A 95 -24.57 -14.05 37.36
C ALA A 95 -24.06 -15.07 38.38
N HIS A 96 -24.89 -16.06 38.76
CA HIS A 96 -24.47 -17.13 39.65
C HIS A 96 -23.38 -18.01 39.03
N LEU A 97 -23.53 -18.41 37.75
CA LEU A 97 -22.48 -19.14 37.03
C LEU A 97 -21.19 -18.33 36.97
N TYR A 98 -21.29 -17.03 36.69
CA TYR A 98 -20.14 -16.15 36.59
C TYR A 98 -19.38 -16.07 37.91
N GLU A 99 -20.08 -15.94 39.03
CA GLU A 99 -19.46 -15.90 40.36
C GLU A 99 -18.76 -17.22 40.70
N GLU A 100 -19.41 -18.36 40.49
CA GLU A 100 -18.85 -19.69 40.78
C GLU A 100 -17.61 -20.01 39.92
N VAL A 101 -17.66 -19.72 38.62
CA VAL A 101 -16.51 -19.92 37.72
C VAL A 101 -15.37 -18.97 38.06
N THR A 102 -15.68 -17.70 38.37
CA THR A 102 -14.65 -16.72 38.76
C THR A 102 -13.99 -17.12 40.08
N ASN A 103 -14.76 -17.64 41.04
CA ASN A 103 -14.23 -18.17 42.30
C ASN A 103 -13.29 -19.36 42.05
N TYR A 104 -13.69 -20.31 41.21
CA TYR A 104 -12.83 -21.42 40.78
C TYR A 104 -11.53 -20.93 40.14
N VAL A 105 -11.62 -20.02 39.16
CA VAL A 105 -10.45 -19.43 38.49
C VAL A 105 -9.51 -18.78 39.50
N ARG A 106 -10.04 -17.99 40.44
CA ARG A 106 -9.28 -17.31 41.49
C ARG A 106 -8.56 -18.30 42.42
N GLU A 107 -9.24 -19.36 42.86
CA GLU A 107 -8.65 -20.40 43.71
C GLU A 107 -7.51 -21.14 43.00
N GLU A 108 -7.74 -21.56 41.75
CA GLU A 108 -6.72 -22.26 40.97
C GLU A 108 -5.53 -21.35 40.64
N PHE A 109 -5.74 -20.05 40.40
CA PHE A 109 -4.66 -19.08 40.26
C PHE A 109 -3.80 -19.02 41.53
N ASN A 110 -4.44 -18.95 42.70
CA ASN A 110 -3.73 -18.91 43.98
C ASN A 110 -2.98 -20.22 44.27
N ARG A 111 -3.45 -21.37 43.76
CA ARG A 111 -2.72 -22.64 43.82
C ARG A 111 -1.56 -22.69 42.82
N ALA A 112 -1.79 -22.23 41.59
CA ALA A 112 -0.76 -22.14 40.55
C ALA A 112 0.40 -21.24 40.98
N ASP A 113 0.13 -20.17 41.73
CA ASP A 113 1.16 -19.27 42.25
C ASP A 113 2.13 -19.95 43.22
N ARG A 114 1.75 -21.08 43.83
CA ARG A 114 2.61 -21.89 44.72
C ARG A 114 3.55 -22.83 43.96
N ILE A 115 3.42 -22.94 42.63
CA ILE A 115 4.25 -23.79 41.77
C ILE A 115 5.62 -23.14 41.59
N GLU A 116 6.68 -23.83 42.00
CA GLU A 116 8.07 -23.33 41.89
C GLU A 116 8.56 -23.22 40.44
N ASN A 117 8.04 -24.06 39.54
CA ASN A 117 8.34 -23.98 38.11
C ASN A 117 7.54 -22.85 37.45
N GLY A 118 8.19 -21.70 37.24
CA GLY A 118 7.61 -20.51 36.63
C GLY A 118 6.97 -20.75 35.26
N GLY A 119 7.56 -21.62 34.43
CA GLY A 119 7.00 -21.95 33.12
C GLY A 119 5.67 -22.71 33.21
N ARG A 120 5.57 -23.67 34.13
CA ARG A 120 4.31 -24.39 34.38
C ARG A 120 3.25 -23.52 35.05
N ARG A 121 3.64 -22.63 35.97
CA ARG A 121 2.77 -21.61 36.57
C ARG A 121 2.11 -20.75 35.49
N ASN A 122 2.91 -20.27 34.53
CA ASN A 122 2.43 -19.45 33.42
C ASN A 122 1.47 -20.20 32.49
N THR A 123 1.77 -21.46 32.17
CA THR A 123 0.89 -22.33 31.36
C THR A 123 -0.47 -22.56 32.03
N VAL A 124 -0.50 -22.81 33.34
CA VAL A 124 -1.75 -22.95 34.10
C VAL A 124 -2.50 -21.62 34.17
N GLY A 125 -1.80 -20.52 34.45
CA GLY A 125 -2.40 -19.18 34.47
C GLY A 125 -3.03 -18.80 33.12
N PHE A 126 -2.39 -19.17 32.01
CA PHE A 126 -2.94 -18.98 30.67
C PHE A 126 -4.23 -19.78 30.47
N ALA A 127 -4.26 -21.07 30.82
CA ALA A 127 -5.47 -21.89 30.73
C ALA A 127 -6.66 -21.32 31.53
N LEU A 128 -6.40 -20.86 32.76
CA LEU A 128 -7.42 -20.26 33.63
C LEU A 128 -7.95 -18.93 33.07
N THR A 129 -7.05 -18.11 32.51
CA THR A 129 -7.44 -16.87 31.82
C THR A 129 -8.38 -17.16 30.64
N SER A 130 -8.10 -18.21 29.87
CA SER A 130 -8.93 -18.60 28.73
C SER A 130 -10.31 -19.13 29.14
N ILE A 131 -10.42 -19.83 30.28
CA ILE A 131 -11.73 -20.21 30.84
C ILE A 131 -12.55 -18.97 31.18
N GLN A 132 -11.94 -17.98 31.84
CA GLN A 132 -12.62 -16.73 32.17
C GLN A 132 -13.06 -15.95 30.93
N ARG A 133 -12.26 -15.94 29.86
CA ARG A 133 -12.64 -15.34 28.57
C ARG A 133 -13.80 -16.06 27.91
N ARG A 134 -13.80 -17.39 27.95
CA ARG A 134 -14.91 -18.21 27.41
C ARG A 134 -16.22 -18.00 28.16
N LEU A 135 -16.15 -17.80 29.49
CA LEU A 135 -17.29 -17.41 30.32
C LEU A 135 -17.91 -16.09 29.86
N ALA A 136 -17.09 -15.07 29.60
CA ALA A 136 -17.57 -13.78 29.10
C ALA A 136 -18.06 -13.82 27.64
N SER A 137 -17.68 -14.85 26.87
CA SER A 137 -18.02 -14.98 25.45
C SER A 137 -19.44 -15.53 25.24
N SER A 138 -19.73 -16.78 25.66
CA SER A 138 -21.08 -17.37 25.56
C SER A 138 -21.30 -18.56 26.51
N PRO A 139 -22.57 -18.87 26.89
CA PRO A 139 -22.89 -20.06 27.67
C PRO A 139 -22.43 -21.38 27.03
N GLU A 140 -22.48 -21.48 25.69
CA GLU A 140 -21.99 -22.67 24.96
C GLU A 140 -20.47 -22.83 25.11
N ALA A 141 -19.71 -21.74 24.97
CA ALA A 141 -18.25 -21.78 25.02
C ALA A 141 -17.73 -22.21 26.40
N ILE A 142 -18.32 -21.67 27.47
CA ILE A 142 -17.92 -22.04 28.84
C ILE A 142 -18.32 -23.47 29.19
N TYR A 143 -19.53 -23.90 28.82
CA TYR A 143 -19.99 -25.28 29.01
C TYR A 143 -19.01 -26.27 28.36
N ARG A 144 -18.68 -26.06 27.08
CA ARG A 144 -17.73 -26.94 26.36
C ARG A 144 -16.33 -26.91 26.96
N SER A 145 -15.88 -25.76 27.45
CA SER A 145 -14.56 -25.63 28.07
C SER A 145 -14.45 -26.40 29.37
N ILE A 146 -15.45 -26.26 30.26
CA ILE A 146 -15.49 -26.96 31.55
C ILE A 146 -15.58 -28.47 31.32
N ARG A 147 -16.47 -28.91 30.43
CA ARG A 147 -16.65 -30.32 30.11
C ARG A 147 -15.37 -30.96 29.57
N ARG A 148 -14.72 -30.34 28.58
CA ARG A 148 -13.46 -30.84 28.00
C ARG A 148 -12.37 -30.94 29.06
N ARG A 149 -12.24 -29.93 29.92
CA ARG A 149 -11.30 -29.94 31.04
C ARG A 149 -11.62 -31.05 32.05
N GLN A 150 -12.89 -31.24 32.41
CA GLN A 150 -13.32 -32.32 33.30
C GLN A 150 -12.96 -33.69 32.73
N GLU A 151 -13.35 -33.98 31.49
CA GLU A 151 -13.08 -35.27 30.82
C GLU A 151 -11.57 -35.58 30.77
N ARG A 152 -10.73 -34.53 30.67
CA ARG A 152 -9.26 -34.66 30.69
C ARG A 152 -8.72 -34.92 32.08
N MET A 153 -9.20 -34.19 33.09
CA MET A 153 -8.79 -34.42 34.48
C MET A 153 -9.21 -35.82 34.95
N GLU A 154 -10.37 -36.32 34.53
CA GLU A 154 -10.80 -37.68 34.82
C GLU A 154 -9.88 -38.75 34.20
N ARG A 155 -9.43 -38.55 32.94
CA ARG A 155 -8.44 -39.44 32.31
C ARG A 155 -7.11 -39.40 33.05
N ARG A 156 -6.62 -38.21 33.40
CA ARG A 156 -5.39 -38.03 34.15
C ARG A 156 -5.46 -38.70 35.53
N LEU A 157 -6.58 -38.55 36.24
CA LEU A 157 -6.81 -39.22 37.52
C LEU A 157 -6.76 -40.74 37.36
N ALA A 158 -7.36 -41.28 36.29
CA ALA A 158 -7.31 -42.71 36.00
C ALA A 158 -5.87 -43.18 35.73
N GLU A 159 -5.08 -42.41 34.99
CA GLU A 159 -3.66 -42.68 34.72
C GLU A 159 -2.81 -42.62 35.99
N GLU A 160 -2.95 -41.59 36.82
CA GLU A 160 -2.21 -41.46 38.10
C GLU A 160 -2.57 -42.58 39.08
N LYS A 161 -3.84 -43.01 39.12
CA LYS A 161 -4.26 -44.20 39.89
C LYS A 161 -3.68 -45.51 39.33
N LEU A 162 -3.48 -45.61 38.01
CA LEU A 162 -2.84 -46.77 37.38
C LEU A 162 -1.34 -46.82 37.68
N LEU A 163 -0.67 -45.66 37.63
CA LEU A 163 0.75 -45.49 37.99
C LEU A 163 0.98 -45.84 39.47
N ALA A 164 0.10 -45.39 40.36
CA ALA A 164 0.14 -45.76 41.78
C ALA A 164 -0.04 -47.28 42.02
N ARG A 165 -0.61 -48.01 41.06
CA ARG A 165 -0.79 -49.47 41.09
C ARG A 165 0.31 -50.28 40.36
N GLY A 166 1.41 -49.63 39.96
CA GLY A 166 2.63 -50.30 39.51
C GLY A 166 2.76 -50.57 38.00
N ALA A 167 1.96 -49.94 37.14
CA ALA A 167 2.10 -50.05 35.69
C ALA A 167 3.03 -48.97 35.11
N ALA A 168 4.09 -49.39 34.42
CA ALA A 168 5.16 -48.53 33.87
C ALA A 168 4.80 -47.97 32.48
N ILE A 169 3.81 -47.09 32.40
CA ILE A 169 3.63 -46.24 31.21
C ILE A 169 3.56 -44.78 31.67
N ARG A 170 4.72 -44.09 31.64
CA ARG A 170 4.76 -42.63 31.63
C ARG A 170 4.74 -42.20 30.17
N VAL A 171 3.62 -41.65 29.73
CA VAL A 171 3.63 -40.73 28.59
C VAL A 171 3.97 -39.37 29.20
N GLU A 172 5.18 -38.86 28.94
CA GLU A 172 5.46 -37.44 29.19
C GLU A 172 4.54 -36.64 28.27
N GLU A 173 3.49 -36.04 28.82
CA GLU A 173 2.79 -34.97 28.12
C GLU A 173 3.72 -33.77 28.05
N ASP A 174 4.27 -33.55 26.85
CA ASP A 174 5.07 -32.39 26.50
C ASP A 174 4.16 -31.14 26.51
N LEU A 175 3.87 -30.63 27.71
CA LEU A 175 3.19 -29.35 27.88
C LEU A 175 4.18 -28.23 27.56
N PRO A 176 3.82 -27.29 26.67
CA PRO A 176 4.65 -26.11 26.42
C PRO A 176 4.90 -25.37 27.73
N SER A 177 6.17 -25.18 28.10
CA SER A 177 6.59 -24.30 29.17
C SER A 177 6.60 -22.87 28.65
N LEU A 178 5.66 -22.03 29.09
CA LEU A 178 5.57 -20.64 28.65
C LEU A 178 6.38 -19.73 29.58
N SER A 179 7.45 -19.11 29.09
CA SER A 179 8.11 -18.02 29.82
C SER A 179 7.22 -16.78 29.86
N GLU A 180 7.55 -15.84 30.75
CA GLU A 180 6.83 -14.55 30.81
C GLU A 180 7.01 -13.75 29.50
N GLU A 181 8.21 -13.81 28.91
CA GLU A 181 8.50 -13.28 27.57
C GLU A 181 7.62 -13.93 26.49
N ALA A 182 7.44 -15.26 26.54
CA ALA A 182 6.59 -15.97 25.58
C ALA A 182 5.11 -15.56 25.69
N LEU A 183 4.62 -15.21 26.89
CA LEU A 183 3.26 -14.69 27.09
C LEU A 183 3.09 -13.29 26.49
N ILE A 184 4.12 -12.45 26.58
CA ILE A 184 4.13 -11.12 25.96
C ILE A 184 4.15 -11.25 24.43
N ASP A 185 4.99 -12.13 23.90
CA ASP A 185 5.07 -12.41 22.45
C ASP A 185 3.74 -12.99 21.92
N LEU A 186 3.01 -13.75 22.74
CA LEU A 186 1.71 -14.31 22.39
C LEU A 186 0.63 -13.26 22.17
N ASP A 187 0.64 -12.16 22.92
CA ASP A 187 -0.31 -11.07 22.72
C ASP A 187 -0.14 -10.42 21.33
N GLU A 188 1.07 -10.50 20.77
CA GLU A 188 1.47 -10.02 19.44
C GLU A 188 1.42 -11.12 18.35
N ALA A 189 1.25 -12.38 18.73
CA ALA A 189 1.19 -13.49 17.79
C ALA A 189 -0.06 -13.40 16.90
N PRO A 190 0.00 -13.91 15.65
CA PRO A 190 -1.17 -14.03 14.79
C PRO A 190 -2.30 -14.75 15.52
N SER A 191 -3.53 -14.30 15.29
CA SER A 191 -4.69 -14.82 16.00
C SER A 191 -4.86 -16.34 15.84
N SER A 192 -4.42 -16.91 14.72
CA SER A 192 -4.42 -18.36 14.51
C SER A 192 -3.45 -19.11 15.43
N GLU A 193 -2.24 -18.57 15.63
CA GLU A 193 -1.25 -19.20 16.51
C GLU A 193 -1.71 -19.15 17.98
N TYR A 194 -2.37 -18.05 18.36
CA TYR A 194 -2.98 -17.89 19.68
C TYR A 194 -4.14 -18.89 19.90
N GLU A 195 -5.08 -18.98 18.96
CA GLU A 195 -6.23 -19.92 19.04
C GLU A 195 -5.74 -21.38 19.12
N GLU A 196 -4.74 -21.77 18.32
CA GLU A 196 -4.16 -23.12 18.34
C GLU A 196 -3.43 -23.45 19.66
N LEU A 197 -2.76 -22.47 20.27
CA LEU A 197 -2.11 -22.67 21.55
C LEU A 197 -3.15 -22.76 22.69
N GLU A 198 -4.17 -21.90 22.65
CA GLU A 198 -5.29 -21.94 23.58
C GLU A 198 -5.98 -23.30 23.58
N GLU A 199 -6.38 -23.80 22.40
CA GLU A 199 -7.00 -25.12 22.28
C GLU A 199 -6.12 -26.26 22.81
N ARG A 200 -4.79 -26.15 22.70
CA ARG A 200 -3.85 -27.17 23.21
C ARG A 200 -3.66 -27.13 24.72
N ILE A 201 -3.70 -25.94 25.34
CA ILE A 201 -3.32 -25.75 26.75
C ILE A 201 -4.53 -25.80 27.69
N VAL A 202 -5.67 -25.23 27.30
CA VAL A 202 -6.87 -25.08 28.17
C VAL A 202 -7.29 -26.41 28.80
N ASP A 203 -7.19 -27.48 28.03
CA ASP A 203 -7.64 -28.82 28.37
C ASP A 203 -6.59 -29.65 29.16
N ARG A 204 -5.31 -29.21 29.21
CA ARG A 204 -4.19 -30.00 29.75
C ARG A 204 -3.55 -29.44 31.02
N ALA A 205 -3.63 -28.12 31.23
CA ALA A 205 -2.93 -27.47 32.33
C ALA A 205 -3.72 -27.58 33.66
N THR A 206 -3.13 -28.22 34.67
CA THR A 206 -3.66 -28.29 36.05
C THR A 206 -2.64 -27.82 37.08
N ALA A 207 -3.13 -27.18 38.14
CA ALA A 207 -2.37 -26.80 39.33
C ALA A 207 -2.28 -27.95 40.36
N SER A 208 -3.14 -28.97 40.25
CA SER A 208 -3.27 -30.06 41.20
C SER A 208 -2.03 -30.96 41.23
N ARG A 209 -1.56 -31.31 42.43
CA ARG A 209 -0.34 -32.08 42.70
C ARG A 209 -0.60 -33.47 43.27
N THR A 210 -1.74 -33.65 43.93
CA THR A 210 -2.13 -34.92 44.55
C THR A 210 -3.39 -35.48 43.90
N ILE A 211 -3.59 -36.79 44.03
CA ILE A 211 -4.81 -37.48 43.60
C ILE A 211 -6.04 -36.86 44.29
N GLU A 212 -5.92 -36.49 45.57
CA GLU A 212 -6.99 -35.85 46.35
C GLU A 212 -7.34 -34.45 45.81
N GLU A 213 -6.34 -33.64 45.46
CA GLU A 213 -6.55 -32.33 44.82
C GLU A 213 -7.22 -32.47 43.45
N LEU A 214 -6.80 -33.44 42.64
CA LEU A 214 -7.42 -33.74 41.34
C LEU A 214 -8.88 -34.18 41.50
N GLU A 215 -9.20 -35.03 42.47
CA GLU A 215 -10.57 -35.45 42.76
C GLU A 215 -11.45 -34.28 43.18
N ALA A 216 -10.93 -33.38 44.02
CA ALA A 216 -11.64 -32.17 44.45
C ALA A 216 -11.86 -31.18 43.28
N GLU A 217 -10.86 -31.01 42.41
CA GLU A 217 -10.96 -30.20 41.18
C GLU A 217 -12.04 -30.79 40.25
N ILE A 218 -12.02 -32.10 39.98
CA ILE A 218 -13.04 -32.78 39.16
C ILE A 218 -14.44 -32.61 39.74
N ALA A 219 -14.61 -32.77 41.06
CA ALA A 219 -15.90 -32.57 41.71
C ALA A 219 -16.41 -31.13 41.55
N THR A 220 -15.51 -30.15 41.57
CA THR A 220 -15.85 -28.74 41.33
C THR A 220 -16.22 -28.50 39.87
N LEU A 221 -15.43 -29.02 38.92
CA LEU A 221 -15.72 -28.94 37.49
C LEU A 221 -17.07 -29.56 37.13
N ARG A 222 -17.46 -30.69 37.75
CA ARG A 222 -18.79 -31.30 37.57
C ARG A 222 -19.92 -30.36 37.99
N ARG A 223 -19.80 -29.71 39.15
CA ARG A 223 -20.80 -28.73 39.61
C ARG A 223 -20.90 -27.54 38.66
N LEU A 224 -19.75 -27.05 38.18
CA LEU A 224 -19.70 -25.95 37.21
C LEU A 224 -20.27 -26.37 35.84
N GLU A 225 -20.05 -27.60 35.40
CA GLU A 225 -20.65 -28.15 34.17
C GLU A 225 -22.18 -28.16 34.27
N GLU A 226 -22.71 -28.64 35.39
CA GLU A 226 -24.17 -28.66 35.65
C GLU A 226 -24.77 -27.26 35.70
N LEU A 227 -24.08 -26.28 36.30
CA LEU A 227 -24.49 -24.87 36.28
C LEU A 227 -24.48 -24.31 34.87
N ALA A 228 -23.40 -24.52 34.11
CA ALA A 228 -23.28 -24.04 32.74
C ALA A 228 -24.33 -24.67 31.82
N LEU A 229 -24.62 -25.96 32.00
CA LEU A 229 -25.68 -26.65 31.28
C LEU A 229 -27.06 -26.09 31.62
N ARG A 230 -27.34 -25.77 32.89
CA ARG A 230 -28.59 -25.14 33.30
C ARG A 230 -28.79 -23.77 32.65
N VAL A 231 -27.76 -22.92 32.65
CA VAL A 231 -27.79 -21.61 31.96
C VAL A 231 -28.09 -21.81 30.47
N ARG A 232 -27.34 -22.71 29.82
CA ARG A 232 -27.52 -23.03 28.39
C ARG A 232 -28.95 -23.51 28.08
N GLN A 233 -29.51 -24.40 28.90
CA GLN A 233 -30.85 -24.95 28.72
C GLN A 233 -31.96 -23.94 29.03
N SER A 234 -31.70 -22.92 29.86
CA SER A 234 -32.68 -21.88 30.17
C SER A 234 -33.11 -21.06 28.95
N GLY A 235 -32.27 -21.02 27.91
CA GLY A 235 -32.48 -20.22 26.70
C GLY A 235 -32.32 -18.70 26.91
N ARG A 236 -32.15 -18.26 28.17
CA ARG A 236 -31.96 -16.86 28.57
C ARG A 236 -30.48 -16.53 28.58
N ASP A 237 -30.01 -16.08 27.44
CA ASP A 237 -28.67 -15.51 27.26
C ASP A 237 -28.87 -14.02 27.00
N ARG A 238 -28.59 -13.18 28.01
CA ARG A 238 -28.83 -11.74 27.93
C ARG A 238 -27.99 -11.07 26.85
N LYS A 239 -26.79 -11.59 26.61
CA LYS A 239 -25.89 -11.10 25.57
C LYS A 239 -26.42 -11.41 24.17
N TRP A 240 -26.94 -12.60 23.97
CA TRP A 240 -27.66 -12.96 22.74
C TRP A 240 -28.90 -12.10 22.54
N GLU A 241 -29.67 -11.83 23.60
CA GLU A 241 -30.86 -10.98 23.52
C GLU A 241 -30.52 -9.58 23.01
N GLU A 242 -29.46 -8.95 23.52
CA GLU A 242 -28.99 -7.66 22.97
C GLU A 242 -28.55 -7.76 21.51
N LEU A 243 -27.84 -8.83 21.12
CA LEU A 243 -27.47 -9.04 19.73
C LEU A 243 -28.72 -9.22 18.84
N ARG A 244 -29.72 -9.97 19.32
CA ARG A 244 -30.98 -10.19 18.62
C ARG A 244 -31.70 -8.86 18.41
N ASP A 245 -31.82 -8.06 19.45
CA ASP A 245 -32.53 -6.78 19.39
C ASP A 245 -31.78 -5.82 18.45
N LEU A 246 -30.45 -5.82 18.48
CA LEU A 246 -29.61 -5.12 17.50
C LEU A 246 -29.82 -5.62 16.06
N LEU A 247 -30.00 -6.93 15.83
CA LEU A 247 -30.24 -7.49 14.50
C LEU A 247 -31.64 -7.17 13.94
N LEU A 248 -32.61 -6.87 14.81
CA LEU A 248 -34.01 -6.66 14.44
C LEU A 248 -34.40 -5.18 14.40
N ASP A 249 -33.97 -4.41 15.40
CA ASP A 249 -34.55 -3.10 15.72
C ASP A 249 -33.60 -1.93 15.42
N GLU A 250 -32.30 -2.20 15.20
CA GLU A 250 -31.31 -1.16 14.92
C GLU A 250 -31.54 -0.55 13.52
N PRO A 251 -31.81 0.77 13.42
CA PRO A 251 -32.17 1.41 12.14
C PRO A 251 -31.11 1.25 11.04
N HIS A 252 -29.83 1.17 11.43
CA HIS A 252 -28.71 1.02 10.52
C HIS A 252 -28.68 -0.35 9.80
N MET A 253 -29.39 -1.37 10.32
CA MET A 253 -29.44 -2.71 9.73
C MET A 253 -30.21 -2.78 8.42
N LEU A 254 -31.03 -1.76 8.12
CA LEU A 254 -31.78 -1.65 6.88
C LEU A 254 -31.25 -0.48 6.03
N ASP A 255 -31.32 -0.62 4.72
CA ASP A 255 -31.13 0.51 3.80
C ASP A 255 -32.40 1.36 3.68
N SER A 256 -32.31 2.47 2.94
CA SER A 256 -33.46 3.37 2.71
C SER A 256 -34.63 2.71 1.97
N HIS A 257 -34.42 1.52 1.39
CA HIS A 257 -35.44 0.73 0.69
C HIS A 257 -35.96 -0.42 1.56
N GLY A 258 -35.51 -0.53 2.81
CA GLY A 258 -35.92 -1.58 3.74
C GLY A 258 -35.21 -2.92 3.55
N HIS A 259 -34.14 -2.99 2.75
CA HIS A 259 -33.35 -4.21 2.60
C HIS A 259 -32.30 -4.34 3.70
N ARG A 260 -32.02 -5.58 4.14
CA ARG A 260 -30.98 -5.85 5.14
C ARG A 260 -29.60 -5.54 4.58
N ARG A 261 -28.84 -4.72 5.33
CA ARG A 261 -27.43 -4.46 5.08
C ARG A 261 -26.57 -5.64 5.55
N LYS A 262 -25.37 -5.74 4.98
CA LYS A 262 -24.41 -6.80 5.36
C LYS A 262 -23.71 -6.45 6.68
N LEU A 263 -23.67 -7.42 7.58
CA LEU A 263 -23.12 -7.31 8.93
C LEU A 263 -22.02 -8.33 9.15
N VAL A 264 -20.95 -7.90 9.83
CA VAL A 264 -19.88 -8.80 10.30
C VAL A 264 -19.94 -8.90 11.81
N ILE A 265 -19.90 -10.11 12.35
CA ILE A 265 -19.86 -10.37 13.79
C ILE A 265 -18.56 -11.08 14.12
N PHE A 266 -17.75 -10.49 14.99
CA PHE A 266 -16.51 -11.08 15.48
C PHE A 266 -16.69 -11.68 16.87
N SER A 267 -16.11 -12.87 17.06
CA SER A 267 -15.97 -13.53 18.35
C SER A 267 -14.59 -14.22 18.44
N GLU A 268 -14.00 -14.27 19.62
CA GLU A 268 -12.68 -14.89 19.84
C GLU A 268 -12.71 -16.42 19.71
N HIS A 269 -13.84 -17.06 20.00
CA HIS A 269 -13.91 -18.51 20.15
C HIS A 269 -14.79 -19.18 19.10
N ARG A 270 -14.27 -20.25 18.47
CA ARG A 270 -15.03 -21.07 17.51
C ARG A 270 -16.34 -21.63 18.07
N ASP A 271 -16.36 -22.05 19.34
CA ASP A 271 -17.57 -22.56 20.00
C ASP A 271 -18.68 -21.49 20.03
N THR A 272 -18.33 -20.24 20.35
CA THR A 272 -19.26 -19.09 20.31
C THR A 272 -19.69 -18.78 18.88
N VAL A 273 -18.78 -18.82 17.91
CA VAL A 273 -19.13 -18.63 16.50
C VAL A 273 -20.18 -19.64 16.03
N HIS A 274 -20.02 -20.94 16.34
CA HIS A 274 -21.02 -21.95 15.99
C HIS A 274 -22.35 -21.72 16.70
N TYR A 275 -22.32 -21.35 17.99
CA TYR A 275 -23.51 -20.97 18.75
C TYR A 275 -24.26 -19.81 18.10
N LEU A 276 -23.56 -18.74 17.73
CA LEU A 276 -24.15 -17.57 17.08
C LEU A 276 -24.73 -17.92 15.72
N VAL A 277 -24.04 -18.72 14.91
CA VAL A 277 -24.55 -19.13 13.59
C VAL A 277 -25.89 -19.84 13.73
N ASP A 278 -25.99 -20.83 14.62
CA ASP A 278 -27.23 -21.58 14.86
C ASP A 278 -28.39 -20.66 15.33
N ARG A 279 -28.11 -19.76 16.27
CA ARG A 279 -29.08 -18.81 16.81
C ARG A 279 -29.56 -17.80 15.76
N ILE A 280 -28.65 -17.25 14.96
CA ILE A 280 -28.97 -16.27 13.91
C ILE A 280 -29.70 -16.95 12.76
N GLN A 281 -29.30 -18.14 12.34
CA GLN A 281 -30.01 -18.90 11.30
C GLN A 281 -31.44 -19.21 11.73
N THR A 282 -31.64 -19.61 13.00
CA THR A 282 -32.96 -19.84 13.58
C THR A 282 -33.79 -18.56 13.62
N LEU A 283 -33.19 -17.44 14.04
CA LEU A 283 -33.86 -16.14 14.12
C LEU A 283 -34.31 -15.63 12.73
N LEU A 284 -33.46 -15.75 11.72
CA LEU A 284 -33.74 -15.27 10.36
C LEU A 284 -34.59 -16.25 9.55
N GLY A 285 -34.69 -17.52 9.99
CA GLY A 285 -35.42 -18.57 9.28
C GLY A 285 -34.84 -18.94 7.90
N ARG A 286 -33.61 -18.49 7.62
CA ARG A 286 -32.90 -18.67 6.33
C ARG A 286 -31.45 -19.04 6.57
N PRO A 287 -31.12 -20.34 6.68
CA PRO A 287 -29.76 -20.79 6.99
C PRO A 287 -28.70 -20.25 6.02
N GLU A 288 -29.05 -20.11 4.75
CA GLU A 288 -28.20 -19.61 3.67
C GLU A 288 -27.81 -18.13 3.84
N SER A 289 -28.54 -17.37 4.65
CA SER A 289 -28.29 -15.95 4.88
C SER A 289 -27.12 -15.65 5.82
N VAL A 290 -26.60 -16.69 6.48
CA VAL A 290 -25.49 -16.60 7.44
C VAL A 290 -24.33 -17.44 6.93
N VAL A 291 -23.13 -16.86 6.93
CA VAL A 291 -21.90 -17.56 6.59
C VAL A 291 -20.87 -17.41 7.70
N THR A 292 -19.90 -18.32 7.74
CA THR A 292 -18.94 -18.42 8.83
C THR A 292 -17.51 -18.50 8.32
N ILE A 293 -16.59 -17.83 9.02
CA ILE A 293 -15.16 -17.93 8.78
C ILE A 293 -14.41 -18.23 10.10
N HIS A 294 -13.74 -19.37 10.22
CA HIS A 294 -13.00 -19.74 11.44
C HIS A 294 -11.63 -20.38 11.15
N GLY A 295 -10.75 -20.44 12.16
CA GLY A 295 -9.32 -20.77 12.00
C GLY A 295 -9.07 -22.12 11.33
N GLY A 296 -9.92 -23.11 11.62
CA GLY A 296 -9.85 -24.44 11.01
C GLY A 296 -10.22 -24.55 9.52
N MET A 297 -10.71 -23.49 8.85
CA MET A 297 -11.10 -23.55 7.44
C MET A 297 -9.88 -23.45 6.50
N ARG A 298 -9.94 -24.17 5.37
CA ARG A 298 -8.90 -24.07 4.33
C ARG A 298 -8.97 -22.73 3.59
N ARG A 299 -7.86 -22.30 3.00
CA ARG A 299 -7.77 -21.01 2.28
C ARG A 299 -8.80 -20.87 1.15
N GLU A 300 -9.03 -21.94 0.41
CA GLU A 300 -10.02 -21.98 -0.69
C GLU A 300 -11.45 -21.82 -0.19
N GLU A 301 -11.80 -22.51 0.91
CA GLU A 301 -13.11 -22.40 1.56
C GLU A 301 -13.36 -20.98 2.08
N ARG A 302 -12.36 -20.36 2.72
CA ARG A 302 -12.44 -18.97 3.20
C ARG A 302 -12.70 -18.01 2.04
N ARG A 303 -12.02 -18.20 0.90
CA ARG A 303 -12.21 -17.38 -0.30
C ARG A 303 -13.62 -17.55 -0.88
N ALA A 304 -14.13 -18.77 -0.92
CA ALA A 304 -15.49 -19.05 -1.38
C ALA A 304 -16.55 -18.39 -0.48
N VAL A 305 -16.37 -18.45 0.84
CA VAL A 305 -17.28 -17.76 1.79
C VAL A 305 -17.19 -16.24 1.65
N GLN A 306 -15.98 -15.69 1.52
CA GLN A 306 -15.79 -14.24 1.30
C GLN A 306 -16.47 -13.76 0.01
N GLU A 307 -16.33 -14.52 -1.09
CA GLU A 307 -16.98 -14.20 -2.37
C GLU A 307 -18.51 -14.25 -2.23
N ARG A 308 -19.05 -15.31 -1.60
CA ARG A 308 -20.49 -15.41 -1.31
C ARG A 308 -20.97 -14.24 -0.46
N PHE A 309 -20.30 -13.92 0.64
CA PHE A 309 -20.66 -12.77 1.47
C PHE A 309 -20.59 -11.44 0.69
N SER A 310 -19.70 -11.32 -0.29
CA SER A 310 -19.54 -10.07 -1.04
C SER A 310 -20.59 -9.93 -2.16
N GLN A 311 -20.82 -10.99 -2.92
CA GLN A 311 -21.62 -10.98 -4.16
C GLN A 311 -23.06 -11.41 -3.96
N ASP A 312 -23.32 -12.38 -3.08
CA ASP A 312 -24.64 -12.95 -2.90
C ASP A 312 -25.50 -12.00 -2.07
N LYS A 313 -26.58 -11.51 -2.67
CA LYS A 313 -27.51 -10.55 -2.03
C LYS A 313 -28.29 -11.18 -0.86
N ASP A 314 -28.43 -12.50 -0.85
CA ASP A 314 -29.25 -13.21 0.15
C ASP A 314 -28.41 -13.57 1.40
N VAL A 315 -27.10 -13.37 1.35
CA VAL A 315 -26.18 -13.51 2.50
C VAL A 315 -26.06 -12.18 3.24
N TYR A 316 -26.58 -12.09 4.47
CA TYR A 316 -26.59 -10.85 5.26
C TYR A 316 -25.52 -10.83 6.36
N VAL A 317 -25.25 -11.96 7.00
CA VAL A 317 -24.41 -12.01 8.20
C VAL A 317 -23.19 -12.89 7.96
N LEU A 318 -22.01 -12.38 8.30
CA LEU A 318 -20.78 -13.15 8.39
C LEU A 318 -20.31 -13.19 9.84
N VAL A 319 -20.20 -14.39 10.40
CA VAL A 319 -19.66 -14.60 11.75
C VAL A 319 -18.23 -15.11 11.64
N ALA A 320 -17.27 -14.46 12.28
CA ALA A 320 -15.86 -14.80 12.14
C ALA A 320 -15.09 -14.90 13.46
N THR A 321 -14.11 -15.81 13.50
CA THR A 321 -13.04 -15.75 14.51
C THR A 321 -11.91 -14.82 14.08
N ASP A 322 -11.17 -14.26 15.03
CA ASP A 322 -10.01 -13.40 14.76
C ASP A 322 -8.96 -14.10 13.89
N ALA A 323 -8.69 -15.37 14.17
CA ALA A 323 -7.74 -16.21 13.43
C ALA A 323 -8.03 -16.32 11.94
N ALA A 324 -9.30 -16.22 11.56
CA ALA A 324 -9.73 -16.44 10.19
C ALA A 324 -10.20 -15.18 9.48
N GLY A 325 -10.57 -14.14 10.23
CA GLY A 325 -10.78 -12.80 9.69
C GLY A 325 -9.47 -12.06 9.34
N GLU A 326 -8.34 -12.49 9.88
CA GLU A 326 -7.03 -11.93 9.52
C GLU A 326 -6.74 -12.07 8.02
N GLY A 327 -6.34 -10.95 7.41
CA GLY A 327 -5.99 -10.86 5.99
C GLY A 327 -7.18 -10.83 5.01
N ILE A 328 -8.42 -10.98 5.49
CA ILE A 328 -9.62 -10.95 4.63
C ILE A 328 -10.09 -9.51 4.39
N ASN A 329 -10.65 -9.25 3.20
CA ASN A 329 -11.28 -7.99 2.84
C ASN A 329 -12.81 -8.11 2.98
N LEU A 330 -13.40 -7.36 3.93
CA LEU A 330 -14.84 -7.39 4.23
C LEU A 330 -15.52 -6.03 3.97
N GLN A 331 -14.90 -5.14 3.18
CA GLN A 331 -15.38 -3.81 2.82
C GLN A 331 -16.81 -3.74 2.27
N ARG A 332 -17.38 -4.86 1.79
CA ARG A 332 -18.77 -4.90 1.38
C ARG A 332 -19.72 -4.58 2.55
N ALA A 333 -19.32 -4.91 3.77
CA ALA A 333 -20.00 -4.52 4.99
C ALA A 333 -19.39 -3.23 5.56
N HIS A 334 -20.23 -2.39 6.16
CA HIS A 334 -19.86 -1.23 6.96
C HIS A 334 -20.43 -1.33 8.39
N LEU A 335 -21.10 -2.44 8.70
CA LEU A 335 -21.65 -2.73 10.02
C LEU A 335 -20.83 -3.86 10.66
N MET A 336 -20.42 -3.69 11.91
CA MET A 336 -19.66 -4.67 12.65
C MET A 336 -20.11 -4.80 14.10
N VAL A 337 -20.23 -6.02 14.60
CA VAL A 337 -20.44 -6.29 16.04
C VAL A 337 -19.24 -7.03 16.59
N ASN A 338 -18.64 -6.49 17.65
CA ASN A 338 -17.75 -7.23 18.52
C ASN A 338 -18.60 -7.92 19.59
N TYR A 339 -18.85 -9.22 19.38
CA TYR A 339 -19.64 -10.00 20.33
C TYR A 339 -18.86 -10.18 21.63
N ASP A 340 -17.56 -10.43 21.56
CA ASP A 340 -16.64 -10.38 22.71
C ASP A 340 -15.46 -9.46 22.40
N LEU A 341 -14.89 -8.87 23.46
CA LEU A 341 -13.82 -7.90 23.33
C LEU A 341 -12.46 -8.57 23.59
N PRO A 342 -11.50 -8.41 22.66
CA PRO A 342 -10.19 -8.97 22.86
C PRO A 342 -9.44 -8.22 23.97
N TRP A 343 -8.66 -8.96 24.74
CA TRP A 343 -7.86 -8.42 25.84
C TRP A 343 -6.62 -7.64 25.38
N ASN A 344 -6.39 -7.60 24.05
CA ASN A 344 -5.42 -6.73 23.39
C ASN A 344 -6.15 -5.66 22.56
N PRO A 345 -6.04 -4.36 22.90
CA PRO A 345 -6.69 -3.26 22.17
C PRO A 345 -6.36 -3.21 20.67
N ASN A 346 -5.16 -3.63 20.25
CA ASN A 346 -4.77 -3.63 18.84
C ASN A 346 -5.69 -4.54 18.00
N ARG A 347 -6.20 -5.62 18.59
CA ARG A 347 -7.12 -6.54 17.91
C ARG A 347 -8.47 -5.87 17.60
N LEU A 348 -8.94 -4.94 18.43
CA LEU A 348 -10.15 -4.16 18.15
C LEU A 348 -9.99 -3.33 16.87
N GLU A 349 -8.87 -2.61 16.73
CA GLU A 349 -8.59 -1.82 15.53
C GLU A 349 -8.37 -2.73 14.31
N GLN A 350 -7.72 -3.88 14.48
CA GLN A 350 -7.55 -4.84 13.39
C GLN A 350 -8.88 -5.43 12.90
N ARG A 351 -9.86 -5.67 13.78
CA ARG A 351 -11.22 -6.09 13.41
C ARG A 351 -11.92 -4.99 12.62
N PHE A 352 -11.88 -3.74 13.11
CA PHE A 352 -12.46 -2.60 12.42
C PHE A 352 -11.84 -2.36 11.03
N GLY A 353 -10.52 -2.49 10.94
CA GLY A 353 -9.75 -2.44 9.69
C GLY A 353 -10.09 -3.55 8.68
N ARG A 354 -11.02 -4.47 8.96
CA ARG A 354 -11.56 -5.42 7.96
C ARG A 354 -12.67 -4.80 7.10
N ILE A 355 -13.42 -3.85 7.67
CA ILE A 355 -14.52 -3.12 7.00
C ILE A 355 -14.15 -1.68 6.65
N HIS A 356 -13.27 -1.05 7.45
CA HIS A 356 -12.80 0.34 7.28
C HIS A 356 -11.46 0.37 6.54
N ARG A 357 -11.54 0.34 5.22
CA ARG A 357 -10.40 0.29 4.28
C ARG A 357 -10.67 1.20 3.08
N ILE A 358 -9.61 1.56 2.34
CA ILE A 358 -9.71 2.38 1.12
C ILE A 358 -10.72 1.79 0.13
N GLY A 359 -11.73 2.57 -0.26
CA GLY A 359 -12.83 2.14 -1.13
C GLY A 359 -14.17 1.96 -0.39
N GLN A 360 -14.18 1.99 0.94
CA GLN A 360 -15.42 2.11 1.71
C GLN A 360 -16.02 3.50 1.54
N THR A 361 -17.31 3.58 1.22
CA THR A 361 -18.02 4.84 1.00
C THR A 361 -19.04 5.13 2.10
N GLU A 362 -19.49 4.12 2.82
CA GLU A 362 -20.48 4.25 3.89
C GLU A 362 -19.81 4.51 5.24
N VAL A 363 -20.51 5.21 6.13
CA VAL A 363 -20.10 5.36 7.54
C VAL A 363 -20.00 3.97 8.18
N CYS A 364 -18.88 3.70 8.85
CA CYS A 364 -18.67 2.42 9.50
C CYS A 364 -19.17 2.44 10.94
N HIS A 365 -20.04 1.49 11.28
CA HIS A 365 -20.64 1.36 12.61
C HIS A 365 -20.11 0.11 13.33
N VAL A 366 -19.71 0.27 14.59
CA VAL A 366 -19.20 -0.81 15.45
C VAL A 366 -19.98 -0.86 16.76
N TRP A 367 -20.54 -2.01 17.10
CA TRP A 367 -21.14 -2.24 18.41
C TRP A 367 -20.28 -3.18 19.25
N ASN A 368 -19.96 -2.75 20.46
CA ASN A 368 -19.17 -3.49 21.44
C ASN A 368 -20.08 -3.95 22.58
N LEU A 369 -20.34 -5.25 22.69
CA LEU A 369 -21.16 -5.81 23.76
C LEU A 369 -20.33 -5.97 25.04
N VAL A 370 -20.82 -5.42 26.15
CA VAL A 370 -20.12 -5.43 27.46
C VAL A 370 -21.10 -5.79 28.57
N ALA A 371 -20.77 -6.83 29.34
CA ALA A 371 -21.53 -7.20 30.53
C ALA A 371 -21.32 -6.16 31.64
N ASP A 372 -22.39 -5.54 32.12
CA ASP A 372 -22.36 -4.69 33.30
C ASP A 372 -22.24 -5.54 34.57
N ALA A 373 -21.76 -4.94 35.65
CA ALA A 373 -21.54 -5.59 36.95
C ALA A 373 -20.60 -6.82 36.95
N THR A 374 -19.80 -7.00 35.89
CA THR A 374 -18.71 -7.99 35.85
C THR A 374 -17.36 -7.30 36.05
N ARG A 375 -16.39 -8.01 36.65
CA ARG A 375 -15.08 -7.45 37.00
C ARG A 375 -14.33 -6.95 35.75
N GLU A 376 -14.39 -7.69 34.66
CA GLU A 376 -13.80 -7.33 33.37
C GLU A 376 -14.63 -6.28 32.62
N GLY A 377 -15.96 -6.40 32.66
CA GLY A 377 -16.86 -5.49 31.97
C GLY A 377 -16.76 -4.06 32.48
N ASP A 378 -16.55 -3.87 33.77
CA ASP A 378 -16.25 -2.58 34.39
C ASP A 378 -14.98 -1.92 33.79
N VAL A 379 -13.92 -2.71 33.62
CA VAL A 379 -12.65 -2.26 33.04
C VAL A 379 -12.85 -1.91 31.57
N PHE A 380 -13.55 -2.76 30.79
CA PHE A 380 -13.86 -2.49 29.38
C PHE A 380 -14.77 -1.27 29.20
N ALA A 381 -15.78 -1.09 30.05
CA ALA A 381 -16.66 0.07 30.00
C ALA A 381 -15.89 1.36 30.29
N ARG A 382 -14.93 1.34 31.23
CA ARG A 382 -14.04 2.48 31.49
C ARG A 382 -13.13 2.76 30.30
N LEU A 383 -12.50 1.71 29.74
CA LEU A 383 -11.64 1.76 28.57
C LEU A 383 -12.34 2.38 27.36
N LEU A 384 -13.49 1.83 26.96
CA LEU A 384 -14.24 2.28 25.78
C LEU A 384 -14.72 3.73 25.93
N ARG A 385 -15.14 4.13 27.13
CA ARG A 385 -15.53 5.53 27.42
C ARG A 385 -14.36 6.49 27.24
N LYS A 386 -13.18 6.12 27.76
CA LYS A 386 -11.96 6.93 27.61
C LYS A 386 -11.53 7.02 26.15
N LEU A 387 -11.51 5.90 25.46
CA LEU A 387 -11.19 5.81 24.04
C LEU A 387 -12.14 6.66 23.18
N GLU A 388 -13.45 6.64 23.45
CA GLU A 388 -14.42 7.50 22.77
C GLU A 388 -14.16 9.00 23.04
N THR A 389 -13.91 9.35 24.31
CA THR A 389 -13.65 10.74 24.73
C THR A 389 -12.41 11.30 24.05
N GLU A 390 -11.30 10.56 24.11
CA GLU A 390 -10.05 10.98 23.49
C GLU A 390 -10.14 10.96 21.97
N SER A 391 -10.88 10.00 21.39
CA SER A 391 -11.13 9.98 19.94
C SER A 391 -11.83 11.24 19.45
N LYS A 392 -12.84 11.72 20.18
CA LYS A 392 -13.54 12.98 19.82
C LYS A 392 -12.62 14.18 19.96
N SER A 393 -11.80 14.22 21.02
CA SER A 393 -10.88 15.32 21.29
C SER A 393 -9.70 15.42 20.31
N LEU A 394 -9.28 14.29 19.73
CA LEU A 394 -8.10 14.19 18.87
C LEU A 394 -8.45 13.80 17.43
N ASN A 395 -9.70 14.02 16.99
CA ASN A 395 -10.21 13.68 15.66
C ASN A 395 -9.84 12.25 15.22
N GLY A 396 -9.84 11.32 16.16
CA GLY A 396 -9.58 9.92 15.93
C GLY A 396 -8.12 9.47 15.97
N ALA A 397 -7.15 10.38 16.11
CA ALA A 397 -5.73 10.03 16.12
C ALA A 397 -5.32 9.06 17.26
N VAL A 398 -6.12 8.94 18.33
CA VAL A 398 -5.88 7.98 19.43
C VAL A 398 -5.71 6.55 18.94
N PHE A 399 -6.41 6.17 17.88
CA PHE A 399 -6.39 4.81 17.35
C PHE A 399 -5.05 4.44 16.73
N ASP A 400 -4.28 5.43 16.26
CA ASP A 400 -2.93 5.23 15.80
C ASP A 400 -2.01 4.76 16.94
N VAL A 401 -2.30 5.10 18.20
CA VAL A 401 -1.44 4.81 19.36
C VAL A 401 -2.04 3.80 20.35
N LEU A 402 -3.15 3.13 20.01
CA LEU A 402 -3.83 2.18 20.91
C LEU A 402 -2.95 1.03 21.41
N GLY A 403 -1.92 0.65 20.66
CA GLY A 403 -0.97 -0.38 21.08
C GLY A 403 -0.02 0.05 22.18
N GLU A 404 0.24 1.35 22.31
CA GLU A 404 1.28 1.93 23.15
C GLU A 404 0.75 2.71 24.36
N VAL A 405 -0.54 3.04 24.38
CA VAL A 405 -1.16 3.71 25.55
C VAL A 405 -0.95 2.91 26.84
N PHE A 406 -0.74 1.59 26.74
CA PHE A 406 -0.46 0.68 27.86
C PHE A 406 1.03 0.33 28.01
N GLN A 407 1.93 1.30 28.15
CA GLN A 407 3.33 1.01 28.52
C GLN A 407 3.44 0.55 29.99
N GLY A 408 4.13 -0.57 30.23
CA GLY A 408 4.46 -1.10 31.56
C GLY A 408 3.42 -2.03 32.20
N THR A 409 2.15 -1.98 31.79
CA THR A 409 1.12 -2.94 32.24
C THR A 409 0.10 -3.15 31.12
N SER A 410 0.03 -4.37 30.57
CA SER A 410 -0.91 -4.70 29.50
C SER A 410 -2.36 -4.71 30.02
N LEU A 411 -3.32 -4.42 29.13
CA LEU A 411 -4.75 -4.55 29.44
C LEU A 411 -5.07 -5.97 29.95
N ARG A 412 -4.43 -7.00 29.37
CA ARG A 412 -4.51 -8.39 29.85
C ARG A 412 -4.18 -8.49 31.34
N ASN A 413 -3.07 -7.89 31.79
CA ASN A 413 -2.66 -7.95 33.19
C ASN A 413 -3.65 -7.21 34.11
N LEU A 414 -4.18 -6.06 33.68
CA LEU A 414 -5.23 -5.33 34.41
C LEU A 414 -6.50 -6.15 34.56
N LEU A 415 -6.90 -6.86 33.50
CA LEU A 415 -8.08 -7.73 33.52
C LEU A 415 -7.85 -8.92 34.46
N ILE A 416 -6.69 -9.60 34.39
CA ILE A 416 -6.33 -10.67 35.35
C ILE A 416 -6.37 -10.15 36.79
N GLU A 417 -5.83 -8.97 37.05
CA GLU A 417 -5.86 -8.36 38.38
C GLU A 417 -7.31 -8.07 38.84
N ALA A 418 -8.15 -7.57 37.94
CA ALA A 418 -9.58 -7.35 38.21
C ALA A 418 -10.28 -8.67 38.57
N VAL A 419 -10.05 -9.76 37.82
CA VAL A 419 -10.64 -11.08 38.09
C VAL A 419 -10.25 -11.59 39.48
N ARG A 420 -8.97 -11.44 39.84
CA ARG A 420 -8.42 -12.00 41.07
C ARG A 420 -8.78 -11.20 42.32
N TYR A 421 -8.76 -9.87 42.21
CA TYR A 421 -8.77 -8.95 43.36
C TYR A 421 -9.73 -7.77 43.23
N GLY A 422 -10.58 -7.74 42.19
CA GLY A 422 -11.49 -6.63 41.88
C GLY A 422 -12.52 -6.31 42.98
N ASP A 423 -12.77 -7.25 43.90
CA ASP A 423 -13.66 -7.04 45.06
C ASP A 423 -13.07 -6.04 46.06
N ARG A 424 -11.76 -5.80 46.03
CA ARG A 424 -11.08 -4.84 46.89
C ARG A 424 -11.21 -3.43 46.30
N PRO A 425 -11.85 -2.48 47.01
CA PRO A 425 -12.06 -1.12 46.48
C PRO A 425 -10.76 -0.42 46.07
N GLU A 426 -9.68 -0.64 46.82
CA GLU A 426 -8.36 -0.08 46.56
C GLU A 426 -7.76 -0.58 45.24
N VAL A 427 -7.90 -1.87 44.95
CA VAL A 427 -7.40 -2.49 43.72
C VAL A 427 -8.20 -1.99 42.52
N ARG A 428 -9.53 -1.97 42.64
CA ARG A 428 -10.40 -1.45 41.59
C ARG A 428 -10.09 0.02 41.27
N ALA A 429 -9.88 0.85 42.29
CA ALA A 429 -9.50 2.24 42.11
C ALA A 429 -8.13 2.40 41.43
N ARG A 430 -7.16 1.52 41.72
CA ARG A 430 -5.86 1.48 41.06
C ARG A 430 -5.99 1.13 39.57
N ILE A 431 -6.74 0.07 39.25
CA ILE A 431 -6.96 -0.36 37.85
C ILE A 431 -7.60 0.77 37.05
N TYR A 432 -8.64 1.42 37.59
CA TYR A 432 -9.29 2.54 36.91
C TYR A 432 -8.34 3.72 36.70
N ARG A 433 -7.50 4.02 37.69
CA ARG A 433 -6.48 5.07 37.56
C ARG A 433 -5.48 4.73 36.45
N GLN A 434 -5.00 3.49 36.39
CA GLN A 434 -4.09 3.05 35.33
C GLN A 434 -4.72 3.13 33.93
N VAL A 435 -6.01 2.79 33.79
CA VAL A 435 -6.74 2.98 32.53
C VAL A 435 -6.88 4.47 32.21
N ASP A 436 -7.18 5.32 33.20
CA ASP A 436 -7.29 6.76 32.99
C ASP A 436 -5.96 7.41 32.58
N GLU A 437 -4.85 7.02 33.22
CA GLU A 437 -3.48 7.47 32.92
C GLU A 437 -2.97 6.93 31.58
N ALA A 438 -3.44 5.76 31.14
CA ALA A 438 -3.15 5.23 29.80
C ALA A 438 -3.75 6.12 28.70
N PHE A 439 -4.93 6.70 28.96
CA PHE A 439 -5.63 7.59 28.04
C PHE A 439 -5.52 9.07 28.44
N ASP A 440 -4.44 9.46 29.11
CA ASP A 440 -4.18 10.87 29.38
C ASP A 440 -3.90 11.62 28.07
N GLN A 441 -4.57 12.76 27.89
CA GLN A 441 -4.52 13.50 26.62
C GLN A 441 -3.13 14.02 26.29
N GLU A 442 -2.40 14.51 27.29
CA GLU A 442 -1.05 15.04 27.12
C GLU A 442 -0.08 13.92 26.75
N ARG A 443 -0.23 12.76 27.40
CA ARG A 443 0.51 11.56 27.04
C ARG A 443 0.21 11.07 25.62
N ILE A 444 -1.06 11.01 25.23
CA ILE A 444 -1.44 10.62 23.87
C ILE A 444 -0.84 11.60 22.85
N ARG A 445 -0.89 12.91 23.12
CA ARG A 445 -0.24 13.92 22.26
C ARG A 445 1.26 13.69 22.15
N ARG A 446 1.98 13.46 23.26
CA ARG A 446 3.41 13.14 23.21
C ARG A 446 3.69 11.88 22.41
N LEU A 447 2.92 10.81 22.59
CA LEU A 447 3.07 9.59 21.79
C LEU A 447 2.83 9.86 20.30
N LEU A 448 1.83 10.70 19.98
CA LEU A 448 1.58 11.13 18.60
C LEU A 448 2.72 12.00 18.05
N GLU A 449 3.33 12.86 18.85
CA GLU A 449 4.45 13.74 18.50
C GLU A 449 5.78 12.98 18.35
N GLU A 450 6.13 12.12 19.31
CA GLU A 450 7.27 11.19 19.24
C GLU A 450 7.17 10.32 17.98
N ARG A 451 5.96 9.85 17.64
CA ARG A 451 5.72 9.09 16.41
C ARG A 451 5.61 9.95 15.15
N ALA A 452 5.39 11.25 15.31
CA ALA A 452 5.45 12.22 14.21
C ALA A 452 6.89 12.65 13.88
N LEU A 453 7.91 12.10 14.55
CA LEU A 453 9.33 12.27 14.20
C LEU A 453 9.69 11.76 12.79
N THR A 454 8.75 11.16 12.05
CA THR A 454 8.78 11.18 10.58
C THR A 454 7.93 12.33 10.06
N PRO A 455 8.53 13.42 9.55
CA PRO A 455 7.80 14.58 9.02
C PRO A 455 6.94 14.26 7.78
N ASP A 456 7.08 13.08 7.18
CA ASP A 456 6.25 12.63 6.06
C ASP A 456 4.89 12.07 6.50
N VAL A 457 4.12 12.91 7.17
CA VAL A 457 2.68 12.84 6.96
C VAL A 457 2.48 13.44 5.57
N LEU A 458 1.74 12.76 4.69
CA LEU A 458 1.15 13.37 3.50
C LEU A 458 0.13 14.41 3.99
N ASP A 459 0.62 15.53 4.53
CA ASP A 459 -0.18 16.69 4.86
C ASP A 459 -0.73 17.31 3.59
N ALA A 460 -1.75 18.14 3.69
CA ALA A 460 -2.40 18.71 2.51
C ALA A 460 -1.39 19.41 1.57
N ALA A 461 -0.33 20.04 2.11
CA ALA A 461 0.71 20.67 1.30
C ALA A 461 1.56 19.67 0.51
N THR A 462 1.96 18.56 1.11
CA THR A 462 2.72 17.49 0.45
C THR A 462 1.84 16.70 -0.50
N VAL A 463 0.59 16.42 -0.14
CA VAL A 463 -0.41 15.84 -1.04
C VAL A 463 -0.62 16.73 -2.25
N ASN A 464 -0.76 18.04 -2.06
CA ASN A 464 -0.93 18.97 -3.17
C ASN A 464 0.31 19.01 -4.07
N ARG A 465 1.53 19.00 -3.51
CA ARG A 465 2.76 18.94 -4.32
C ARG A 465 2.88 17.63 -5.10
N VAL A 466 2.64 16.50 -4.44
CA VAL A 466 2.64 15.18 -5.07
C VAL A 466 1.52 15.08 -6.10
N ARG A 467 0.35 15.66 -5.83
CA ARG A 467 -0.76 15.74 -6.76
C ARG A 467 -0.39 16.58 -7.97
N GLU A 468 0.17 17.77 -7.80
CA GLU A 468 0.64 18.61 -8.91
C GLU A 468 1.71 17.87 -9.75
N GLU A 469 2.65 17.17 -9.12
CA GLU A 469 3.63 16.32 -9.81
C GLU A 469 2.97 15.14 -10.53
N MET A 470 1.96 14.51 -9.91
CA MET A 470 1.19 13.41 -10.49
C MET A 470 0.31 13.86 -11.65
N GLU A 471 -0.36 15.01 -11.55
CA GLU A 471 -1.17 15.63 -12.60
C GLU A 471 -0.29 16.01 -13.79
N ARG A 472 0.85 16.67 -13.56
CA ARG A 472 1.83 16.94 -14.62
C ARG A 472 2.36 15.63 -15.23
N ALA A 473 2.66 14.62 -14.42
CA ALA A 473 3.14 13.33 -14.91
C ALA A 473 2.06 12.53 -15.64
N ALA A 474 0.79 12.66 -15.26
CA ALA A 474 -0.36 12.01 -15.86
C ALA A 474 -0.76 12.67 -17.18
N ALA A 475 -0.78 14.00 -17.25
CA ALA A 475 -0.93 14.75 -18.50
C ALA A 475 0.19 14.40 -19.50
N ARG A 476 1.44 14.31 -19.02
CA ARG A 476 2.61 13.89 -19.81
C ARG A 476 2.72 12.37 -20.02
N ARG A 477 1.79 11.58 -19.49
CA ARG A 477 1.91 10.12 -19.50
C ARG A 477 1.69 9.61 -20.92
N LEU A 478 2.65 8.86 -21.44
CA LEU A 478 2.47 8.10 -22.68
C LEU A 478 1.48 6.92 -22.54
N GLN A 479 0.63 6.86 -21.51
CA GLN A 479 -0.30 5.76 -21.27
C GLN A 479 -1.65 6.33 -20.85
N PRO A 480 -2.77 5.74 -21.31
CA PRO A 480 -2.92 4.42 -21.92
C PRO A 480 -2.88 4.41 -23.47
N HIS A 481 -3.17 5.55 -24.10
CA HIS A 481 -3.48 5.65 -25.52
C HIS A 481 -2.30 5.34 -26.45
N TYR A 482 -1.10 5.84 -26.14
CA TYR A 482 0.09 5.59 -26.97
C TYR A 482 0.51 4.12 -26.93
N ILE A 483 0.50 3.49 -25.76
CA ILE A 483 0.82 2.06 -25.63
C ILE A 483 -0.16 1.22 -26.41
N ARG A 484 -1.46 1.51 -26.30
CA ARG A 484 -2.49 0.78 -27.04
C ARG A 484 -2.27 0.90 -28.55
N SER A 485 -2.14 2.13 -29.03
CA SER A 485 -1.92 2.43 -30.45
C SER A 485 -0.67 1.75 -31.01
N PHE A 486 0.46 1.87 -30.29
CA PHE A 486 1.69 1.18 -30.64
C PHE A 486 1.51 -0.34 -30.62
N PHE A 487 0.99 -0.90 -29.53
CA PHE A 487 0.92 -2.34 -29.32
C PHE A 487 0.05 -3.00 -30.38
N ILE A 488 -1.14 -2.47 -30.66
CA ILE A 488 -2.05 -3.05 -31.64
C ILE A 488 -1.38 -3.14 -33.02
N GLU A 489 -0.74 -2.06 -33.45
CA GLU A 489 -0.07 -2.00 -34.76
C GLU A 489 1.17 -2.92 -34.80
N ALA A 490 2.03 -2.83 -33.79
CA ALA A 490 3.22 -3.68 -33.65
C ALA A 490 2.87 -5.18 -33.59
N PHE A 491 1.86 -5.53 -32.80
CA PHE A 491 1.43 -6.91 -32.60
C PHE A 491 0.86 -7.50 -33.89
N ARG A 492 0.08 -6.73 -34.66
CA ARG A 492 -0.41 -7.12 -35.99
C ARG A 492 0.75 -7.34 -36.97
N ARG A 493 1.75 -6.45 -37.01
CA ARG A 493 2.95 -6.61 -37.86
C ARG A 493 3.77 -7.85 -37.54
N LEU A 494 3.77 -8.28 -36.27
CA LEU A 494 4.42 -9.52 -35.86
C LEU A 494 3.58 -10.77 -36.17
N GLY A 495 2.38 -10.62 -36.75
CA GLY A 495 1.45 -11.68 -37.12
C GLY A 495 0.39 -12.01 -36.06
N GLY A 496 0.28 -11.19 -35.02
CA GLY A 496 -0.70 -11.37 -33.94
C GLY A 496 -2.09 -10.92 -34.35
N THR A 497 -3.12 -11.54 -33.73
CA THR A 497 -4.52 -11.19 -33.98
C THR A 497 -5.16 -10.66 -32.70
N ILE A 498 -5.63 -9.42 -32.76
CA ILE A 498 -6.32 -8.71 -31.67
C ILE A 498 -7.59 -8.03 -32.21
N LYS A 499 -8.70 -8.17 -31.48
CA LYS A 499 -10.00 -7.60 -31.85
C LYS A 499 -10.65 -6.92 -30.65
N GLU A 500 -11.20 -5.74 -30.85
CA GLU A 500 -12.00 -5.09 -29.81
C GLU A 500 -13.32 -5.84 -29.64
N ARG A 501 -13.72 -6.08 -28.39
CA ARG A 501 -14.96 -6.81 -28.05
C ARG A 501 -15.92 -5.96 -27.24
N GLU A 502 -15.37 -5.16 -26.34
CA GLU A 502 -16.07 -4.08 -25.67
C GLU A 502 -15.20 -2.82 -25.81
N ARG A 503 -15.78 -1.62 -25.63
CA ARG A 503 -15.02 -0.36 -25.67
C ARG A 503 -13.76 -0.47 -24.80
N ASP A 504 -12.60 -0.29 -25.41
CA ASP A 504 -11.28 -0.35 -24.77
C ASP A 504 -10.88 -1.70 -24.16
N ARG A 505 -11.62 -2.78 -24.47
CA ARG A 505 -11.32 -4.15 -24.03
C ARG A 505 -11.27 -5.11 -25.23
N TYR A 506 -10.14 -5.77 -25.36
CA TYR A 506 -9.77 -6.51 -26.57
C TYR A 506 -9.64 -7.99 -26.27
N GLU A 507 -9.90 -8.83 -27.27
CA GLU A 507 -9.58 -10.26 -27.27
C GLU A 507 -8.36 -10.48 -28.16
N ILE A 508 -7.38 -11.24 -27.67
CA ILE A 508 -6.24 -11.70 -28.45
C ILE A 508 -6.47 -13.17 -28.79
N THR A 509 -6.84 -13.45 -30.04
CA THR A 509 -7.14 -14.82 -30.48
C THR A 509 -5.90 -15.61 -30.85
N HIS A 510 -4.80 -14.93 -31.19
CA HIS A 510 -3.55 -15.58 -31.59
C HIS A 510 -2.32 -14.75 -31.25
N VAL A 511 -1.38 -15.35 -30.51
CA VAL A 511 -0.04 -14.83 -30.24
C VAL A 511 1.01 -15.63 -31.03
N PRO A 512 1.77 -15.00 -31.93
CA PRO A 512 2.78 -15.66 -32.75
C PRO A 512 3.88 -16.35 -31.93
N ALA A 513 4.41 -17.46 -32.42
CA ALA A 513 5.46 -18.21 -31.74
C ALA A 513 6.73 -17.37 -31.46
N VAL A 514 7.08 -16.44 -32.36
CA VAL A 514 8.22 -15.53 -32.18
C VAL A 514 8.06 -14.63 -30.95
N VAL A 515 6.84 -14.17 -30.67
CA VAL A 515 6.53 -13.35 -29.49
C VAL A 515 6.54 -14.22 -28.23
N ARG A 516 5.90 -15.41 -28.30
CA ARG A 516 5.83 -16.32 -27.15
C ARG A 516 7.18 -16.81 -26.66
N ASN A 517 8.09 -17.06 -27.59
CA ASN A 517 9.43 -17.53 -27.27
C ASN A 517 10.38 -16.41 -26.82
N ARG A 518 10.01 -15.13 -27.03
CA ARG A 518 10.89 -14.00 -26.71
C ARG A 518 11.06 -13.78 -25.21
N ASP A 519 10.00 -14.00 -24.42
CA ASP A 519 10.06 -13.86 -22.96
C ASP A 519 11.17 -14.71 -22.32
N ARG A 520 11.44 -15.91 -22.86
CA ARG A 520 12.52 -16.80 -22.38
C ARG A 520 13.91 -16.18 -22.53
N VAL A 521 14.07 -15.21 -23.43
CA VAL A 521 15.33 -14.49 -23.69
C VAL A 521 15.44 -13.23 -22.84
N ILE A 522 14.34 -12.47 -22.71
CA ILE A 522 14.34 -11.19 -21.97
C ILE A 522 14.10 -11.34 -20.45
N GLY A 523 13.62 -12.50 -20.00
CA GLY A 523 13.78 -12.95 -18.62
C GLY A 523 12.74 -12.46 -17.61
N THR A 524 11.49 -12.16 -17.99
CA THR A 524 10.47 -11.75 -17.01
C THR A 524 9.92 -12.90 -16.16
N ARG A 525 10.26 -14.16 -16.49
CA ARG A 525 9.82 -15.41 -15.84
C ARG A 525 8.31 -15.69 -15.89
N ASN A 526 7.53 -14.86 -16.60
CA ASN A 526 6.10 -15.04 -16.79
C ASN A 526 5.80 -15.44 -18.24
N PRO A 527 5.21 -16.63 -18.48
CA PRO A 527 5.00 -17.13 -19.83
C PRO A 527 4.00 -16.28 -20.61
N VAL A 528 4.33 -15.96 -21.85
CA VAL A 528 3.37 -15.34 -22.79
C VAL A 528 2.42 -16.42 -23.33
N LEU A 529 1.11 -16.22 -23.13
CA LEU A 529 0.07 -17.15 -23.55
C LEU A 529 -0.15 -17.18 -25.07
N ASN A 530 -0.85 -18.21 -25.56
CA ASN A 530 -1.23 -18.35 -26.98
C ASN A 530 -2.40 -17.46 -27.39
N HIS A 531 -3.27 -17.12 -26.43
CA HIS A 531 -4.45 -16.28 -26.59
C HIS A 531 -4.77 -15.65 -25.22
N TYR A 532 -5.50 -14.54 -25.24
CA TYR A 532 -6.01 -13.84 -24.05
C TYR A 532 -7.49 -13.53 -24.27
N GLU A 533 -8.34 -14.00 -23.35
CA GLU A 533 -9.80 -13.83 -23.44
C GLU A 533 -10.20 -12.35 -23.42
N ARG A 534 -9.60 -11.59 -22.50
CA ARG A 534 -9.73 -10.12 -22.42
C ARG A 534 -8.39 -9.49 -22.05
N VAL A 535 -8.08 -8.38 -22.70
CA VAL A 535 -6.96 -7.50 -22.37
C VAL A 535 -7.42 -6.04 -22.40
N THR A 536 -6.79 -5.20 -21.60
CA THR A 536 -7.07 -3.77 -21.53
C THR A 536 -5.77 -2.99 -21.33
N PHE A 537 -5.77 -1.74 -21.78
CA PHE A 537 -4.70 -0.76 -21.53
C PHE A 537 -5.09 0.24 -20.45
N HIS A 538 -6.32 0.16 -19.96
CA HIS A 538 -6.91 1.00 -18.92
C HIS A 538 -7.09 0.21 -17.63
N LYS A 539 -6.64 0.78 -16.52
CA LYS A 539 -6.63 0.10 -15.22
C LYS A 539 -8.04 -0.08 -14.66
N GLU A 540 -8.93 0.85 -14.94
CA GLU A 540 -10.33 0.86 -14.48
C GLU A 540 -11.16 -0.24 -15.14
N LEU A 541 -10.72 -0.71 -16.32
CA LEU A 541 -11.42 -1.72 -17.13
C LEU A 541 -10.93 -3.16 -16.92
N ILE A 542 -10.04 -3.39 -15.94
CA ILE A 542 -9.56 -4.74 -15.58
C ILE A 542 -10.71 -5.61 -15.09
N SER A 543 -11.57 -5.05 -14.23
CA SER A 543 -12.69 -5.75 -13.61
C SER A 543 -13.98 -5.00 -13.88
N VAL A 544 -14.74 -5.46 -14.86
CA VAL A 544 -16.07 -4.92 -15.20
C VAL A 544 -17.14 -5.91 -14.74
N PRO A 545 -18.13 -5.50 -13.93
CA PRO A 545 -19.18 -6.38 -13.45
C PRO A 545 -19.87 -7.15 -14.59
N GLY A 546 -20.00 -8.47 -14.44
CA GLY A 546 -20.64 -9.33 -15.44
C GLY A 546 -19.80 -9.63 -16.69
N LYS A 547 -18.51 -9.28 -16.71
CA LYS A 547 -17.57 -9.57 -17.81
C LYS A 547 -16.36 -10.36 -17.31
N PRO A 548 -15.65 -11.10 -18.19
CA PRO A 548 -14.38 -11.76 -17.83
C PRO A 548 -13.35 -10.74 -17.34
N LEU A 549 -12.41 -11.14 -16.47
CA LEU A 549 -11.29 -10.28 -16.08
C LEU A 549 -10.39 -10.00 -17.30
N ALA A 550 -9.98 -8.74 -17.48
CA ALA A 550 -9.04 -8.36 -18.52
C ALA A 550 -7.60 -8.32 -17.98
N GLU A 551 -6.66 -8.87 -18.74
CA GLU A 551 -5.23 -8.71 -18.49
C GLU A 551 -4.82 -7.25 -18.76
N PHE A 552 -4.03 -6.65 -17.86
CA PHE A 552 -3.59 -5.26 -18.00
C PHE A 552 -2.26 -5.20 -18.77
N LEU A 553 -2.32 -4.75 -20.02
CA LEU A 553 -1.14 -4.61 -20.88
C LEU A 553 -0.44 -3.28 -20.60
N CYS A 554 0.56 -3.30 -19.72
CA CYS A 554 1.40 -2.17 -19.36
C CYS A 554 2.90 -2.54 -19.40
N PRO A 555 3.84 -1.58 -19.34
CA PRO A 555 5.27 -1.90 -19.28
C PRO A 555 5.58 -2.83 -18.10
N GLY A 556 6.40 -3.85 -18.35
CA GLY A 556 6.63 -4.95 -17.41
C GLY A 556 5.71 -6.15 -17.63
N HIS A 557 4.67 -6.03 -18.44
CA HIS A 557 3.87 -7.18 -18.87
C HIS A 557 4.63 -7.98 -19.95
N PRO A 558 4.79 -9.30 -19.81
CA PRO A 558 5.66 -10.12 -20.68
C PRO A 558 5.30 -10.03 -22.16
N LEU A 559 4.01 -9.95 -22.49
CA LEU A 559 3.54 -9.79 -23.87
C LEU A 559 3.96 -8.44 -24.48
N LEU A 560 3.80 -7.34 -23.75
CA LEU A 560 4.16 -6.02 -24.25
C LEU A 560 5.67 -5.91 -24.42
N ASP A 561 6.43 -6.31 -23.40
CA ASP A 561 7.89 -6.25 -23.42
C ASP A 561 8.48 -7.11 -24.56
N SER A 562 7.90 -8.29 -24.81
CA SER A 562 8.26 -9.15 -25.94
C SER A 562 8.01 -8.49 -27.30
N VAL A 563 6.87 -7.79 -27.45
CA VAL A 563 6.54 -7.06 -28.68
C VAL A 563 7.49 -5.88 -28.88
N VAL A 564 7.73 -5.08 -27.84
CA VAL A 564 8.65 -3.93 -27.88
C VAL A 564 10.05 -4.38 -28.30
N ASP A 565 10.58 -5.41 -27.63
CA ASP A 565 11.93 -5.89 -27.88
C ASP A 565 12.11 -6.45 -29.31
N LEU A 566 11.12 -7.20 -29.83
CA LEU A 566 11.13 -7.70 -31.21
C LEU A 566 11.04 -6.58 -32.25
N ILE A 567 10.22 -5.55 -32.00
CA ILE A 567 10.13 -4.40 -32.90
C ILE A 567 11.46 -3.64 -32.93
N ILE A 568 12.06 -3.38 -31.77
CA ILE A 568 13.37 -2.73 -31.69
C ILE A 568 14.42 -3.58 -32.41
N GLU A 569 14.48 -4.89 -32.16
CA GLU A 569 15.44 -5.78 -32.83
C GLU A 569 15.31 -5.74 -34.36
N ARG A 570 14.09 -5.84 -34.88
CA ARG A 570 13.85 -5.89 -36.34
C ARG A 570 14.08 -4.56 -37.03
N TYR A 571 13.71 -3.45 -36.40
CA TYR A 571 13.60 -2.15 -37.07
C TYR A 571 14.62 -1.11 -36.59
N ARG A 572 15.50 -1.42 -35.63
CA ARG A 572 16.56 -0.48 -35.18
C ARG A 572 17.43 0.04 -36.33
N ASN A 573 17.81 -0.83 -37.26
CA ASN A 573 18.63 -0.40 -38.42
C ASN A 573 17.83 0.49 -39.38
N LEU A 574 16.53 0.21 -39.55
CA LEU A 574 15.64 1.05 -40.36
C LEU A 574 15.46 2.44 -39.71
N LEU A 575 15.35 2.50 -38.38
CA LEU A 575 15.28 3.76 -37.64
C LEU A 575 16.52 4.64 -37.87
N LYS A 576 17.70 4.02 -38.05
CA LYS A 576 18.95 4.72 -38.41
C LYS A 576 19.02 5.18 -39.86
N GLN A 577 18.38 4.47 -40.80
CA GLN A 577 18.27 4.92 -42.19
C GLN A 577 17.44 6.20 -42.30
N GLY A 578 16.49 6.36 -41.37
CA GLY A 578 15.66 7.54 -41.22
C GLY A 578 14.38 7.49 -42.06
N ALA A 579 13.59 8.54 -41.95
CA ALA A 579 12.32 8.69 -42.65
C ALA A 579 12.14 10.12 -43.17
N VAL A 580 11.25 10.31 -44.15
CA VAL A 580 10.77 11.62 -44.55
C VAL A 580 9.38 11.80 -43.97
N LEU A 581 9.25 12.80 -43.11
CA LEU A 581 8.03 13.15 -42.42
C LEU A 581 7.60 14.56 -42.86
N ILE A 582 6.30 14.78 -42.92
CA ILE A 582 5.71 16.08 -43.20
C ILE A 582 5.16 16.65 -41.90
N ASP A 583 5.51 17.89 -41.61
CA ASP A 583 4.85 18.69 -40.57
C ASP A 583 3.71 19.48 -41.22
N PRO A 584 2.46 19.03 -41.06
CA PRO A 584 1.29 19.69 -41.66
C PRO A 584 1.01 21.07 -41.04
N ASN A 585 1.54 21.33 -39.84
CA ASN A 585 1.24 22.53 -39.07
C ASN A 585 2.27 23.64 -39.28
N ASP A 586 3.38 23.35 -39.95
CA ASP A 586 4.43 24.31 -40.25
C ASP A 586 4.25 24.95 -41.64
N PRO A 587 3.85 26.24 -41.71
CA PRO A 587 3.69 26.97 -42.97
C PRO A 587 5.04 27.45 -43.54
N GLY A 588 6.15 27.20 -42.85
CA GLY A 588 7.49 27.54 -43.31
C GLY A 588 7.89 26.81 -44.59
N GLU A 589 9.04 27.18 -45.14
CA GLU A 589 9.60 26.55 -46.34
C GLU A 589 10.91 25.80 -46.08
N ASP A 590 11.45 25.91 -44.86
CA ASP A 590 12.78 25.43 -44.53
C ASP A 590 12.74 23.99 -43.98
N PRO A 591 13.30 23.00 -44.70
CA PRO A 591 13.38 21.63 -44.21
C PRO A 591 14.34 21.52 -43.02
N ARG A 592 14.05 20.61 -42.10
CA ARG A 592 14.86 20.35 -40.91
C ARG A 592 15.04 18.86 -40.66
N VAL A 593 16.15 18.46 -40.05
CA VAL A 593 16.40 17.07 -39.67
C VAL A 593 16.19 16.92 -38.17
N LEU A 594 15.26 16.05 -37.79
CA LEU A 594 14.99 15.62 -36.43
C LEU A 594 15.91 14.45 -36.08
N PHE A 595 16.63 14.54 -34.97
CA PHE A 595 17.50 13.49 -34.44
C PHE A 595 16.95 12.90 -33.14
N TYR A 596 17.03 11.58 -33.03
CA TYR A 596 16.68 10.82 -31.83
C TYR A 596 17.95 10.52 -31.04
N LEU A 597 18.05 11.07 -29.85
CA LEU A 597 19.24 11.03 -29.01
C LEU A 597 18.97 10.21 -27.76
N GLU A 598 19.73 9.14 -27.55
CA GLU A 598 19.74 8.42 -26.29
C GLU A 598 20.89 8.93 -25.43
N HIS A 599 20.58 9.43 -24.23
CA HIS A 599 21.57 9.82 -23.23
C HIS A 599 21.42 8.99 -21.96
N ALA A 600 22.52 8.40 -21.51
CA ALA A 600 22.59 7.58 -20.32
C ALA A 600 23.58 8.16 -19.29
N ILE A 601 23.24 8.01 -18.01
CA ILE A 601 24.11 8.40 -16.89
C ILE A 601 24.43 7.13 -16.11
N GLN A 602 25.70 6.96 -15.76
CA GLN A 602 26.18 5.84 -14.97
C GLN A 602 26.80 6.32 -13.65
N ASP A 603 26.76 5.47 -12.63
CA ASP A 603 27.56 5.66 -11.42
C ASP A 603 28.88 4.87 -11.52
N ALA A 604 29.75 5.02 -10.52
CA ALA A 604 31.03 4.31 -10.48
C ALA A 604 30.93 2.87 -9.95
N LYS A 605 29.71 2.36 -9.71
CA LYS A 605 29.47 0.99 -9.24
C LYS A 605 29.47 0.02 -10.41
N THR A 606 30.04 -1.17 -10.18
CA THR A 606 30.12 -2.22 -11.18
C THR A 606 29.05 -3.29 -10.94
N ASN A 607 28.33 -3.65 -12.00
CA ASN A 607 27.43 -4.80 -12.04
C ASN A 607 28.21 -6.12 -11.97
N ARG A 608 27.51 -7.24 -11.79
CA ARG A 608 28.12 -8.58 -11.73
C ARG A 608 28.86 -8.98 -13.01
N ASP A 609 28.50 -8.38 -14.14
CA ASP A 609 29.08 -8.59 -15.46
C ASP A 609 30.30 -7.70 -15.74
N GLY A 610 30.74 -6.87 -14.78
CA GLY A 610 31.87 -5.96 -14.95
C GLY A 610 31.53 -4.62 -15.59
N THR A 611 30.28 -4.40 -16.00
CA THR A 611 29.83 -3.11 -16.56
C THR A 611 29.51 -2.10 -15.47
N ARG A 612 29.68 -0.81 -15.76
CA ARG A 612 29.20 0.24 -14.86
C ARG A 612 27.68 0.29 -14.87
N ARG A 613 27.09 0.57 -13.71
CA ARG A 613 25.64 0.59 -13.56
C ARG A 613 25.05 1.87 -14.14
N ILE A 614 24.13 1.71 -15.08
CA ILE A 614 23.32 2.81 -15.60
C ILE A 614 22.26 3.20 -14.55
N VAL A 615 22.24 4.48 -14.17
CA VAL A 615 21.30 5.03 -13.17
C VAL A 615 20.11 5.75 -13.80
N SER A 616 20.28 6.27 -15.02
CA SER A 616 19.23 6.94 -15.77
C SER A 616 19.47 6.80 -17.27
N ARG A 617 18.38 6.68 -18.05
CA ARG A 617 18.38 6.74 -19.52
C ARG A 617 17.26 7.66 -19.95
N ARG A 618 17.54 8.53 -20.93
CA ARG A 618 16.59 9.50 -21.46
C ARG A 618 16.66 9.51 -22.98
N LEU A 619 15.49 9.47 -23.62
CA LEU A 619 15.35 9.76 -25.04
C LEU A 619 15.09 11.26 -25.20
N GLN A 620 15.83 11.92 -26.09
CA GLN A 620 15.78 13.35 -26.35
C GLN A 620 15.73 13.60 -27.85
N PHE A 621 15.25 14.79 -28.23
CA PHE A 621 15.03 15.17 -29.62
C PHE A 621 15.69 16.51 -29.92
N GLY A 622 16.47 16.57 -31.00
CA GLY A 622 17.09 17.80 -31.50
C GLY A 622 16.79 18.00 -32.98
N GLU A 623 16.53 19.23 -33.39
CA GLU A 623 16.30 19.59 -34.80
C GLU A 623 17.43 20.48 -35.31
N ILE A 624 17.84 20.27 -36.56
CA ILE A 624 18.78 21.12 -37.27
C ILE A 624 18.21 21.52 -38.63
N ASP A 625 18.19 22.82 -38.94
CA ASP A 625 17.77 23.33 -40.23
C ASP A 625 18.93 23.40 -41.25
N ALA A 626 18.63 23.74 -42.50
CA ALA A 626 19.63 23.91 -43.56
C ALA A 626 20.66 25.03 -43.27
N SER A 627 20.29 26.02 -42.45
CA SER A 627 21.18 27.10 -42.00
C SER A 627 22.11 26.65 -40.86
N GLY A 628 21.85 25.47 -40.28
CA GLY A 628 22.55 24.91 -39.15
C GLY A 628 22.08 25.44 -37.79
N ASN A 629 20.91 26.07 -37.71
CA ASN A 629 20.32 26.44 -36.44
C ASN A 629 19.82 25.17 -35.73
N LEU A 630 20.16 25.06 -34.46
CA LEU A 630 19.83 23.90 -33.62
C LEU A 630 18.72 24.27 -32.65
N LEU A 631 17.63 23.51 -32.69
CA LEU A 631 16.44 23.75 -31.89
C LEU A 631 16.10 22.53 -31.03
N ARG A 632 15.52 22.79 -29.86
CA ARG A 632 14.91 21.76 -29.02
C ARG A 632 13.57 21.37 -29.65
N ALA A 633 13.37 20.08 -29.88
CA ALA A 633 12.16 19.60 -30.55
C ALA A 633 11.07 19.10 -29.57
N GLY A 634 11.21 19.38 -28.26
CA GLY A 634 10.25 18.94 -27.24
C GLY A 634 10.40 17.46 -26.85
N TYR A 635 9.34 16.88 -26.28
CA TYR A 635 9.37 15.52 -25.71
C TYR A 635 9.00 14.42 -26.71
N ALA A 636 8.13 14.70 -27.70
CA ALA A 636 7.70 13.71 -28.70
C ALA A 636 7.20 14.36 -30.01
N PRO A 637 8.02 15.18 -30.69
CA PRO A 637 7.62 15.96 -31.87
C PRO A 637 7.08 15.11 -33.03
N TYR A 638 7.58 13.87 -33.14
CA TYR A 638 7.22 12.95 -34.22
C TYR A 638 5.75 12.54 -34.23
N LEU A 639 5.00 12.78 -33.15
CA LEU A 639 3.57 12.46 -33.06
C LEU A 639 2.70 13.39 -33.92
N ASP A 640 3.18 14.60 -34.19
CA ASP A 640 2.47 15.61 -34.97
C ASP A 640 2.85 15.55 -36.45
N TYR A 641 3.76 14.65 -36.83
CA TYR A 641 4.25 14.51 -38.20
C TYR A 641 3.66 13.28 -38.89
N ARG A 642 3.41 13.38 -40.20
CA ARG A 642 2.89 12.27 -41.02
C ARG A 642 3.96 11.76 -41.98
N PRO A 643 3.91 10.49 -42.41
CA PRO A 643 4.76 10.04 -43.51
C PRO A 643 4.41 10.80 -44.80
N ALA A 644 5.44 11.09 -45.62
CA ALA A 644 5.23 11.58 -46.98
C ALA A 644 4.57 10.51 -47.86
N SER A 645 3.63 10.92 -48.71
CA SER A 645 3.01 10.03 -49.70
C SER A 645 3.99 9.68 -50.83
N PRO A 646 3.77 8.60 -51.59
CA PRO A 646 4.64 8.27 -52.74
C PRO A 646 4.78 9.43 -53.74
N GLU A 647 3.70 10.17 -54.01
CA GLU A 647 3.70 11.34 -54.91
C GLU A 647 4.43 12.56 -54.31
N GLU A 648 4.36 12.74 -52.99
CA GLU A 648 5.15 13.77 -52.29
C GLU A 648 6.63 13.41 -52.29
N MET A 649 6.97 12.13 -52.11
CA MET A 649 8.36 11.64 -52.17
C MET A 649 9.00 11.88 -53.53
N GLU A 650 8.27 11.66 -54.63
CA GLU A 650 8.75 12.00 -55.97
C GLU A 650 9.02 13.50 -56.13
N ARG A 651 8.12 14.35 -55.61
CA ARG A 651 8.30 15.81 -55.63
C ARG A 651 9.48 16.26 -54.78
N LEU A 652 9.75 15.58 -53.67
CA LEU A 652 10.83 15.92 -52.74
C LEU A 652 12.20 15.43 -53.19
N ALA A 653 12.32 14.72 -54.32
CA ALA A 653 13.61 14.27 -54.85
C ALA A 653 14.68 15.39 -54.92
N PRO A 654 14.39 16.62 -55.39
CA PRO A 654 15.38 17.71 -55.39
C PRO A 654 15.77 18.19 -53.99
N VAL A 655 14.88 18.07 -52.99
CA VAL A 655 15.17 18.41 -51.59
C VAL A 655 16.10 17.37 -50.98
N LEU A 656 15.86 16.09 -51.28
CA LEU A 656 16.70 14.98 -50.81
C LEU A 656 18.11 15.03 -51.37
N GLU A 657 18.30 15.59 -52.58
CA GLU A 657 19.61 15.75 -53.22
C GLU A 657 20.40 16.99 -52.71
N GLN A 658 19.83 17.79 -51.80
CA GLN A 658 20.52 18.96 -51.27
C GLN A 658 21.78 18.56 -50.49
N GLY A 659 22.92 19.13 -50.86
CA GLY A 659 24.23 18.72 -50.33
C GLY A 659 24.41 18.87 -48.82
N TRP A 660 23.61 19.69 -48.14
CA TRP A 660 23.68 19.82 -46.67
C TRP A 660 23.16 18.58 -45.95
N LEU A 661 22.19 17.85 -46.52
CA LEU A 661 21.66 16.59 -45.97
C LEU A 661 22.66 15.45 -46.05
N HIS A 662 23.55 15.49 -47.05
CA HIS A 662 24.63 14.54 -47.24
C HIS A 662 25.94 14.95 -46.55
N SER A 663 25.90 16.01 -45.73
CA SER A 663 27.06 16.45 -44.99
C SER A 663 27.33 15.54 -43.79
N ASP A 664 28.57 15.03 -43.70
CA ASP A 664 29.05 14.28 -42.53
C ASP A 664 29.11 15.13 -41.24
N THR A 665 28.72 16.41 -41.30
CA THR A 665 28.78 17.36 -40.17
C THR A 665 27.48 17.48 -39.37
N LEU A 666 26.35 16.97 -39.87
CA LEU A 666 25.06 17.11 -39.19
C LEU A 666 25.02 16.37 -37.84
N GLU A 667 25.38 15.08 -37.84
CA GLU A 667 25.43 14.28 -36.61
C GLU A 667 26.38 14.87 -35.56
N PRO A 668 27.65 15.22 -35.89
CA PRO A 668 28.55 15.88 -34.95
C PRO A 668 27.99 17.17 -34.33
N ARG A 669 27.34 18.04 -35.12
CA ARG A 669 26.77 19.31 -34.63
C ARG A 669 25.62 19.09 -33.66
N VAL A 670 24.76 18.11 -33.93
CA VAL A 670 23.65 17.78 -33.04
C VAL A 670 24.15 17.12 -31.74
N LEU A 671 25.20 16.30 -31.82
CA LEU A 671 25.84 15.74 -30.64
C LEU A 671 26.50 16.85 -29.79
N GLU A 672 27.15 17.83 -30.41
CA GLU A 672 27.70 19.00 -29.72
C GLU A 672 26.61 19.79 -29.01
N PHE A 673 25.51 20.11 -29.71
CA PHE A 673 24.33 20.74 -29.10
C PHE A 673 23.77 19.94 -27.93
N ALA A 674 23.66 18.62 -28.09
CA ALA A 674 23.17 17.74 -27.03
C ALA A 674 24.08 17.79 -25.80
N VAL A 675 25.40 17.77 -26.00
CA VAL A 675 26.39 17.89 -24.93
C VAL A 675 26.32 19.26 -24.24
N GLU A 676 26.07 20.33 -24.98
CA GLU A 676 26.01 21.70 -24.43
C GLU A 676 24.70 22.02 -23.71
N LYS A 677 23.55 21.53 -24.23
CA LYS A 677 22.22 21.97 -23.78
C LYS A 677 21.40 20.86 -23.12
N LEU A 678 21.43 19.64 -23.66
CA LEU A 678 20.52 18.56 -23.24
C LEU A 678 21.11 17.66 -22.15
N VAL A 679 22.41 17.39 -22.20
CA VAL A 679 23.15 16.57 -21.25
C VAL A 679 23.23 17.24 -19.87
N PRO A 680 23.54 18.55 -19.73
CA PRO A 680 23.67 19.19 -18.43
C PRO A 680 22.36 19.21 -17.65
N GLU A 681 21.21 19.39 -18.32
CA GLU A 681 19.88 19.35 -17.70
C GLU A 681 19.60 17.96 -17.12
N HIS A 682 19.70 16.91 -17.94
CA HIS A 682 19.51 15.52 -17.51
C HIS A 682 20.50 15.14 -16.38
N PHE A 683 21.76 15.57 -16.50
CA PHE A 683 22.78 15.27 -15.51
C PHE A 683 22.50 15.98 -14.18
N SER A 684 22.17 17.26 -14.20
CA SER A 684 21.91 18.04 -12.98
C SER A 684 20.71 17.52 -12.22
N GLU A 685 19.63 17.17 -12.92
CA GLU A 685 18.42 16.56 -12.33
C GLU A 685 18.74 15.23 -11.62
N VAL A 686 19.45 14.33 -12.32
CA VAL A 686 19.80 13.01 -11.75
C VAL A 686 20.82 13.14 -10.63
N LYS A 687 21.78 14.08 -10.77
CA LYS A 687 22.80 14.37 -9.76
C LYS A 687 22.18 14.89 -8.47
N HIS A 688 21.32 15.89 -8.55
CA HIS A 688 20.67 16.47 -7.37
C HIS A 688 19.91 15.40 -6.56
N ARG A 689 19.05 14.62 -7.24
CA ARG A 689 18.30 13.52 -6.61
C ARG A 689 19.20 12.44 -6.01
N ARG A 690 20.33 12.14 -6.66
CA ARG A 690 21.28 11.11 -6.20
C ARG A 690 22.11 11.60 -5.02
N GLU A 691 22.61 12.83 -5.06
CA GLU A 691 23.41 13.41 -3.99
C GLU A 691 22.61 13.50 -2.70
N GLU A 692 21.37 14.00 -2.74
CA GLU A 692 20.49 14.09 -1.58
C GLU A 692 20.28 12.72 -0.89
N MET A 693 19.97 11.68 -1.68
CA MET A 693 19.80 10.32 -1.18
C MET A 693 21.10 9.75 -0.59
N VAL A 694 22.24 9.99 -1.24
CA VAL A 694 23.55 9.51 -0.78
C VAL A 694 24.02 10.24 0.47
N ASP A 695 23.87 11.56 0.56
CA ASP A 695 24.24 12.37 1.73
C ASP A 695 23.50 11.89 2.98
N LYS A 696 22.20 11.68 2.85
CA LYS A 696 21.36 11.17 3.92
C LYS A 696 21.80 9.79 4.39
N THR A 697 22.02 8.87 3.44
CA THR A 697 22.48 7.50 3.74
C THR A 697 23.89 7.52 4.35
N TYR A 698 24.80 8.34 3.84
CA TYR A 698 26.16 8.49 4.32
C TYR A 698 26.19 8.97 5.77
N ALA A 699 25.45 10.03 6.10
CA ALA A 699 25.37 10.56 7.45
C ALA A 699 24.85 9.52 8.44
N ALA A 700 23.76 8.83 8.09
CA ALA A 700 23.14 7.79 8.94
C ALA A 700 24.07 6.58 9.17
N VAL A 701 24.70 6.06 8.11
CA VAL A 701 25.62 4.91 8.21
C VAL A 701 26.85 5.27 9.03
N LYS A 702 27.44 6.44 8.77
CA LYS A 702 28.65 6.90 9.47
C LYS A 702 28.39 7.09 10.97
N ASP A 703 27.34 7.82 11.32
CA ASP A 703 26.98 8.06 12.73
C ASP A 703 26.78 6.74 13.50
N ARG A 704 25.97 5.84 12.95
CA ARG A 704 25.64 4.56 13.60
C ARG A 704 26.85 3.64 13.74
N LEU A 705 27.56 3.37 12.64
CA LEU A 705 28.69 2.42 12.67
C LEU A 705 29.83 2.96 13.53
N THR A 706 30.13 4.26 13.50
CA THR A 706 31.14 4.85 14.40
C THR A 706 30.77 4.71 15.87
N LYS A 707 29.49 4.91 16.24
CA LYS A 707 29.02 4.69 17.62
C LYS A 707 29.15 3.23 18.04
N GLU A 708 28.76 2.29 17.16
CA GLU A 708 28.90 0.84 17.43
C GLU A 708 30.38 0.40 17.55
N ILE A 709 31.27 0.89 16.69
CA ILE A 709 32.71 0.62 16.77
C ILE A 709 33.27 1.10 18.11
N THR A 710 32.95 2.34 18.48
CA THR A 710 33.38 2.94 19.76
C THR A 710 32.90 2.12 20.96
N TYR A 711 31.66 1.63 20.91
CA TYR A 711 31.12 0.75 21.95
C TYR A 711 31.89 -0.57 22.06
N TRP A 712 32.09 -1.28 20.95
CA TRP A 712 32.76 -2.57 20.95
C TRP A 712 34.23 -2.45 21.34
N ASP A 713 34.89 -1.35 20.97
CA ASP A 713 36.25 -1.03 21.43
C ASP A 713 36.32 -0.78 22.93
N HIS A 714 35.42 0.04 23.48
CA HIS A 714 35.33 0.25 24.93
C HIS A 714 35.06 -1.07 25.66
N ARG A 715 34.13 -1.87 25.14
CA ARG A 715 33.77 -3.16 25.73
C ARG A 715 34.92 -4.17 25.67
N ALA A 716 35.70 -4.18 24.60
CA ALA A 716 36.91 -5.01 24.50
C ALA A 716 37.92 -4.61 25.58
N GLN A 717 38.12 -3.32 25.81
CA GLN A 717 39.02 -2.84 26.85
C GLN A 717 38.54 -3.21 28.27
N GLU A 718 37.24 -3.07 28.57
CA GLU A 718 36.66 -3.51 29.84
C GLU A 718 36.84 -5.02 30.07
N LEU A 719 36.54 -5.83 29.07
CA LEU A 719 36.66 -7.29 29.14
C LEU A 719 38.13 -7.70 29.34
N LYS A 720 39.06 -7.00 28.69
CA LYS A 720 40.50 -7.22 28.87
C LYS A 720 40.92 -6.96 30.31
N VAL A 721 40.51 -5.84 30.90
CA VAL A 721 40.80 -5.53 32.32
C VAL A 721 40.18 -6.57 33.27
N LEU A 722 38.96 -7.03 33.00
CA LEU A 722 38.29 -8.06 33.81
C LEU A 722 38.98 -9.42 33.73
N GLU A 723 39.46 -9.81 32.54
CA GLU A 723 40.24 -11.03 32.34
C GLU A 723 41.62 -10.94 33.00
N GLU A 724 42.31 -9.80 32.89
CA GLU A 724 43.57 -9.52 33.59
C GLU A 724 43.39 -9.55 35.12
N ALA A 725 42.21 -9.17 35.61
CA ALA A 725 41.82 -9.27 37.01
C ALA A 725 41.33 -10.68 37.45
N GLY A 726 41.45 -11.69 36.58
CA GLY A 726 41.14 -13.09 36.88
C GLY A 726 39.65 -13.47 36.85
N ARG A 727 38.77 -12.61 36.34
CA ARG A 727 37.35 -12.94 36.12
C ARG A 727 37.16 -13.58 34.75
N GLN A 728 36.25 -14.55 34.62
CA GLN A 728 35.90 -15.19 33.34
C GLN A 728 34.56 -14.66 32.81
N PRO A 729 34.56 -13.58 32.00
CA PRO A 729 33.34 -13.10 31.37
C PRO A 729 32.82 -14.08 30.32
N ARG A 730 31.51 -14.02 30.06
CA ARG A 730 30.80 -14.89 29.11
C ARG A 730 31.28 -14.72 27.65
N MET A 731 31.94 -13.60 27.33
CA MET A 731 32.52 -13.25 26.04
C MET A 731 33.96 -12.78 26.26
N ASN A 732 34.89 -13.28 25.44
CA ASN A 732 36.31 -12.93 25.48
C ASN A 732 36.57 -11.56 24.83
N TRP A 733 37.49 -10.76 25.37
CA TRP A 733 37.87 -9.45 24.82
C TRP A 733 38.29 -9.49 23.34
N LEU A 734 38.96 -10.56 22.90
CA LEU A 734 39.39 -10.74 21.51
C LEU A 734 38.21 -10.80 20.55
N LYS A 735 37.12 -11.46 20.94
CA LYS A 735 35.87 -11.51 20.15
C LYS A 735 35.18 -10.14 20.04
N ALA A 736 35.22 -9.35 21.13
CA ALA A 736 34.70 -7.99 21.11
C ALA A 736 35.54 -7.10 20.18
N ARG A 737 36.87 -7.27 20.18
CA ARG A 737 37.77 -6.55 19.28
C ARG A 737 37.59 -6.95 17.81
N GLU A 738 37.49 -8.24 17.52
CA GLU A 738 37.18 -8.75 16.17
C GLU A 738 35.88 -8.15 15.63
N ARG A 739 34.87 -7.96 16.49
CA ARG A 739 33.60 -7.32 16.12
C ARG A 739 33.77 -5.86 15.75
N ALA A 740 34.58 -5.10 16.50
CA ALA A 740 34.91 -3.71 16.15
C ALA A 740 35.65 -3.63 14.80
N ASP A 741 36.64 -4.50 14.56
CA ASP A 741 37.40 -4.55 13.32
C ASP A 741 36.54 -4.97 12.11
N GLU A 742 35.54 -5.83 12.30
CA GLU A 742 34.54 -6.19 11.29
C GLU A 742 33.65 -4.99 10.93
N LEU A 743 33.16 -4.26 11.93
CA LEU A 743 32.33 -3.07 11.74
C LEU A 743 33.12 -1.94 11.07
N GLN A 744 34.40 -1.77 11.40
CA GLN A 744 35.30 -0.81 10.74
C GLN A 744 35.45 -1.12 9.25
N ARG A 745 35.76 -2.38 8.90
CA ARG A 745 35.84 -2.83 7.50
C ARG A 745 34.52 -2.64 6.75
N ARG A 746 33.39 -2.88 7.43
CA ARG A 746 32.05 -2.70 6.88
C ARG A 746 31.74 -1.21 6.62
N LEU A 747 32.09 -0.32 7.56
CA LEU A 747 31.97 1.12 7.40
C LEU A 747 32.78 1.60 6.20
N GLU A 748 34.07 1.28 6.15
CA GLU A 748 34.95 1.67 5.03
C GLU A 748 34.41 1.19 3.68
N LYS A 749 33.96 -0.07 3.62
CA LYS A 749 33.35 -0.62 2.41
C LYS A 749 32.10 0.14 2.01
N ARG A 750 31.18 0.39 2.94
CA ARG A 750 29.90 1.05 2.64
C ARG A 750 30.07 2.50 2.25
N LEU A 751 30.94 3.26 2.93
CA LEU A 751 31.25 4.64 2.56
C LEU A 751 31.87 4.70 1.15
N LYS A 752 32.76 3.77 0.82
CA LYS A 752 33.33 3.65 -0.54
C LYS A 752 32.26 3.35 -1.58
N GLU A 753 31.30 2.47 -1.29
CA GLU A 753 30.18 2.20 -2.20
C GLU A 753 29.29 3.43 -2.39
N LEU A 754 28.98 4.17 -1.32
CA LEU A 754 28.20 5.41 -1.37
C LEU A 754 28.93 6.51 -2.15
N GLU A 755 30.24 6.65 -1.96
CA GLU A 755 31.07 7.53 -2.79
C GLU A 755 31.00 7.10 -4.26
N GLN A 756 31.11 5.82 -4.58
CA GLN A 756 30.94 5.34 -5.96
C GLN A 756 29.56 5.68 -6.54
N GLU A 757 28.50 5.60 -5.72
CA GLU A 757 27.14 5.97 -6.11
C GLU A 757 26.94 7.48 -6.29
N ARG A 758 27.73 8.31 -5.61
CA ARG A 758 27.80 9.77 -5.78
C ARG A 758 28.53 10.18 -7.05
N HIS A 759 29.57 9.43 -7.44
CA HIS A 759 30.35 9.73 -8.63
C HIS A 759 29.59 9.34 -9.90
N LEU A 760 28.79 10.27 -10.37
CA LEU A 760 28.06 10.15 -11.63
C LEU A 760 28.92 10.61 -12.81
N SER A 761 28.80 9.90 -13.92
CA SER A 761 29.38 10.27 -15.21
C SER A 761 28.26 10.24 -16.25
N PRO A 762 28.04 11.33 -17.00
CA PRO A 762 27.25 11.23 -18.22
C PRO A 762 28.03 10.39 -19.23
N LEU A 763 27.31 9.60 -20.02
CA LEU A 763 27.84 8.98 -21.24
C LEU A 763 27.59 9.91 -22.42
N PRO A 764 28.43 9.88 -23.47
CA PRO A 764 28.14 10.61 -24.69
C PRO A 764 26.75 10.24 -25.22
N PRO A 765 25.94 11.23 -25.65
CA PRO A 765 24.66 10.94 -26.29
C PRO A 765 24.90 10.14 -27.58
N VAL A 766 23.98 9.25 -27.91
CA VAL A 766 24.06 8.39 -29.09
C VAL A 766 22.86 8.68 -29.99
N VAL A 767 23.14 8.94 -31.27
CA VAL A 767 22.09 9.01 -32.30
C VAL A 767 21.55 7.60 -32.54
N ILE A 768 20.27 7.39 -32.24
CA ILE A 768 19.59 6.12 -32.47
C ILE A 768 18.74 6.12 -33.75
N GLY A 769 18.51 7.30 -34.32
CA GLY A 769 17.87 7.49 -35.62
C GLY A 769 17.58 8.96 -35.89
N GLY A 770 16.88 9.23 -36.99
CA GLY A 770 16.43 10.57 -37.34
C GLY A 770 15.38 10.57 -38.43
N ALA A 771 14.85 11.74 -38.75
CA ALA A 771 13.91 11.93 -39.84
C ALA A 771 14.10 13.32 -40.46
N LEU A 772 13.99 13.41 -41.79
CA LEU A 772 13.84 14.67 -42.48
C LEU A 772 12.40 15.13 -42.31
N VAL A 773 12.21 16.29 -41.69
CA VAL A 773 10.92 16.94 -41.49
C VAL A 773 10.77 18.03 -42.54
N ILE A 774 9.71 17.89 -43.32
CA ILE A 774 9.34 18.80 -44.40
C ILE A 774 8.14 19.63 -43.95
N PRO A 775 8.26 20.95 -43.86
CA PRO A 775 7.12 21.83 -43.62
C PRO A 775 6.06 21.73 -44.74
N GLN A 776 4.80 21.89 -44.38
CA GLN A 776 3.70 21.93 -45.34
C GLN A 776 3.85 23.08 -46.35
N GLY A 777 4.36 24.25 -45.91
CA GLY A 777 4.56 25.40 -46.80
C GLY A 777 5.53 25.11 -47.96
N LEU A 778 6.56 24.28 -47.74
CA LEU A 778 7.47 23.85 -48.81
C LEU A 778 6.74 22.98 -49.85
N LEU A 779 5.89 22.06 -49.42
CA LEU A 779 5.10 21.22 -50.34
C LEU A 779 4.09 22.03 -51.13
N ASP A 780 3.44 23.01 -50.49
CA ASP A 780 2.46 23.90 -51.12
C ASP A 780 3.12 24.75 -52.20
N ARG A 781 4.36 25.20 -51.98
CA ARG A 781 5.15 25.88 -53.02
C ARG A 781 5.52 24.98 -54.20
N MET A 782 5.77 23.70 -53.93
CA MET A 782 6.24 22.72 -54.93
C MET A 782 5.11 22.06 -55.75
N GLY A 783 3.89 22.01 -55.23
CA GLY A 783 2.71 21.60 -55.99
C GLY A 783 1.99 22.83 -56.54
N GLU A 784 1.71 22.92 -57.84
CA GLU A 784 1.05 24.08 -58.50
C GLU A 784 -0.42 24.35 -58.09
N LYS A 785 -0.76 24.25 -56.80
CA LYS A 785 -1.86 24.96 -56.18
C LYS A 785 -1.26 25.89 -55.15
N VAL A 786 -1.03 27.12 -55.57
CA VAL A 786 -0.98 28.25 -54.65
C VAL A 786 -2.45 28.47 -54.24
N PRO A 787 -2.92 28.12 -53.02
CA PRO A 787 -3.91 29.02 -52.45
C PRO A 787 -3.18 30.36 -52.38
N GLU A 788 -3.79 31.43 -52.90
CA GLU A 788 -3.23 32.79 -52.89
C GLU A 788 -2.37 33.00 -51.64
N PRO A 789 -1.15 33.58 -51.75
CA PRO A 789 -0.31 33.84 -50.58
C PRO A 789 -1.03 34.86 -49.74
N THR A 790 -1.92 34.36 -48.90
CA THR A 790 -2.75 35.21 -48.11
C THR A 790 -1.82 35.86 -47.09
N THR A 791 -2.09 37.11 -46.82
CA THR A 791 -1.54 37.95 -45.75
C THR A 791 -1.52 37.26 -44.36
N PHE A 792 -1.97 36.01 -44.24
CA PHE A 792 -2.27 35.24 -43.05
C PHE A 792 -1.04 34.64 -42.35
N ALA A 793 0.09 34.39 -43.03
CA ALA A 793 1.25 33.78 -42.37
C ALA A 793 1.95 34.74 -41.39
N ARG A 794 2.02 36.04 -41.72
CA ARG A 794 2.50 37.09 -40.80
C ARG A 794 1.46 37.43 -39.72
N ASP A 795 0.17 37.40 -40.06
CA ASP A 795 -0.92 37.66 -39.11
C ASP A 795 -1.09 36.51 -38.08
N ARG A 796 -0.72 35.26 -38.40
CA ARG A 796 -0.89 34.10 -37.49
C ARG A 796 -0.10 34.22 -36.18
N GLY A 797 1.18 34.55 -36.25
CA GLY A 797 2.01 34.67 -35.03
C GLY A 797 1.59 35.84 -34.14
N GLU A 798 1.15 36.95 -34.75
CA GLU A 798 0.59 38.09 -34.01
C GLU A 798 -0.76 37.73 -33.37
N VAL A 799 -1.63 37.01 -34.10
CA VAL A 799 -2.91 36.51 -33.62
C VAL A 799 -2.75 35.49 -32.49
N GLU A 800 -1.78 34.57 -32.57
CA GLU A 800 -1.46 33.62 -31.51
C GLU A 800 -0.91 34.32 -30.26
N SER A 801 -0.02 35.31 -30.43
CA SER A 801 0.50 36.09 -29.30
C SER A 801 -0.61 36.88 -28.60
N ILE A 802 -1.49 37.53 -29.36
CA ILE A 802 -2.66 38.25 -28.83
C ILE A 802 -3.62 37.28 -28.14
N ALA A 803 -3.83 36.09 -28.70
CA ALA A 803 -4.67 35.05 -28.12
C ALA A 803 -4.09 34.55 -26.78
N MET A 804 -2.80 34.25 -26.73
CA MET A 804 -2.08 33.83 -25.53
C MET A 804 -2.18 34.89 -24.43
N GLN A 805 -1.89 36.16 -24.76
CA GLN A 805 -2.00 37.26 -23.79
C GLN A 805 -3.43 37.46 -23.28
N THR A 806 -4.43 37.28 -24.16
CA THR A 806 -5.84 37.36 -23.79
C THR A 806 -6.20 36.27 -22.78
N VAL A 807 -5.84 35.01 -23.06
CA VAL A 807 -6.13 33.88 -22.15
C VAL A 807 -5.39 34.03 -20.83
N MET A 808 -4.11 34.40 -20.84
CA MET A 808 -3.33 34.70 -19.63
C MET A 808 -3.99 35.82 -18.79
N GLY A 809 -4.53 36.86 -19.44
CA GLY A 809 -5.25 37.94 -18.79
C GLY A 809 -6.58 37.49 -18.18
N ILE A 810 -7.36 36.68 -18.91
CA ILE A 810 -8.62 36.09 -18.44
C ILE A 810 -8.38 35.21 -17.22
N GLU A 811 -7.42 34.29 -17.28
CA GLU A 811 -7.10 33.39 -16.15
C GLU A 811 -6.71 34.17 -14.89
N ARG A 812 -5.85 35.20 -15.03
CA ARG A 812 -5.51 36.10 -13.90
C ARG A 812 -6.74 36.83 -13.35
N SER A 813 -7.65 37.29 -14.22
CA SER A 813 -8.87 37.99 -13.81
C SER A 813 -9.86 37.08 -13.08
N LEU A 814 -9.84 35.78 -13.38
CA LEU A 814 -10.63 34.74 -12.71
C LEU A 814 -9.98 34.28 -11.39
N GLY A 815 -8.80 34.81 -11.04
CA GLY A 815 -8.08 34.49 -9.80
C GLY A 815 -7.12 33.29 -9.91
N TYR A 816 -6.83 32.83 -11.13
CA TYR A 816 -5.86 31.75 -11.37
C TYR A 816 -4.43 32.27 -11.55
N GLU A 817 -3.44 31.39 -11.40
CA GLU A 817 -2.02 31.65 -11.59
C GLU A 817 -1.51 30.98 -12.88
N PRO A 818 -1.62 31.64 -14.07
CA PRO A 818 -1.20 31.05 -15.33
C PRO A 818 0.30 31.24 -15.62
N ARG A 819 0.91 30.20 -16.19
CA ARG A 819 2.29 30.12 -16.65
C ARG A 819 2.32 29.66 -18.11
N ASP A 820 3.09 30.36 -18.93
CA ASP A 820 3.37 29.99 -20.32
C ASP A 820 4.36 28.81 -20.35
N VAL A 821 3.98 27.75 -21.06
CA VAL A 821 4.77 26.54 -21.29
C VAL A 821 4.80 26.14 -22.78
N SER A 822 4.36 27.01 -23.68
CA SER A 822 4.27 26.74 -25.12
C SER A 822 5.62 26.32 -25.73
N ASP A 823 6.71 26.95 -25.32
CA ASP A 823 8.09 26.63 -25.71
C ASP A 823 8.52 25.19 -25.32
N GLU A 824 7.88 24.58 -24.33
CA GLU A 824 8.19 23.22 -23.87
C GLU A 824 7.54 22.13 -24.76
N LYS A 825 6.60 22.49 -25.64
CA LYS A 825 5.85 21.59 -26.54
C LYS A 825 5.23 20.39 -25.81
N LEU A 826 4.50 20.66 -24.73
CA LEU A 826 3.89 19.63 -23.87
C LEU A 826 2.54 19.11 -24.38
N GLY A 827 1.98 19.71 -25.44
CA GLY A 827 0.63 19.46 -25.94
C GLY A 827 -0.45 20.36 -25.31
N TRP A 828 -0.03 21.41 -24.61
CA TRP A 828 -0.82 22.57 -24.20
C TRP A 828 0.11 23.79 -24.07
N ASP A 829 -0.47 24.98 -24.07
CA ASP A 829 0.25 26.26 -24.10
C ASP A 829 0.40 26.90 -22.71
N ILE A 830 -0.62 26.79 -21.86
CA ILE A 830 -0.67 27.45 -20.55
C ILE A 830 -0.97 26.41 -19.46
N GLU A 831 -0.15 26.39 -18.41
CA GLU A 831 -0.49 25.77 -17.12
C GLU A 831 -1.11 26.83 -16.21
N SER A 832 -2.38 26.68 -15.82
CA SER A 832 -3.09 27.63 -14.95
C SER A 832 -3.49 26.99 -13.64
N ARG A 833 -2.93 27.47 -12.53
CA ARG A 833 -3.14 26.90 -11.20
C ARG A 833 -4.27 27.61 -10.45
N ASP A 834 -5.17 26.85 -9.84
CA ASP A 834 -6.15 27.38 -8.89
C ASP A 834 -5.54 27.50 -7.49
N PRO A 835 -5.36 28.71 -6.93
CA PRO A 835 -4.77 28.85 -5.60
C PRO A 835 -5.68 28.34 -4.46
N ASN A 836 -6.98 28.15 -4.70
CA ASN A 836 -7.93 27.69 -3.68
C ASN A 836 -7.98 26.17 -3.59
N THR A 837 -8.01 25.48 -4.74
CA THR A 837 -8.06 24.01 -4.79
C THR A 837 -6.67 23.39 -5.00
N GLY A 838 -5.72 24.15 -5.55
CA GLY A 838 -4.40 23.72 -5.99
C GLY A 838 -4.41 22.96 -7.32
N ASP A 839 -5.56 22.84 -7.99
CA ASP A 839 -5.70 22.02 -9.20
C ASP A 839 -5.01 22.72 -10.38
N LEU A 840 -4.40 21.93 -11.26
CA LEU A 840 -3.83 22.43 -12.51
C LEU A 840 -4.85 22.35 -13.64
N ARG A 841 -4.91 23.41 -14.44
CA ARG A 841 -5.66 23.47 -15.70
C ARG A 841 -4.65 23.53 -16.84
N PHE A 842 -4.83 22.64 -17.81
CA PHE A 842 -3.99 22.58 -19.01
C PHE A 842 -4.75 23.24 -20.14
N ILE A 843 -4.30 24.41 -20.59
CA ILE A 843 -5.04 25.23 -21.55
C ILE A 843 -4.26 25.28 -22.87
N GLU A 844 -4.89 24.78 -23.93
CA GLU A 844 -4.42 24.91 -25.31
C GLU A 844 -5.09 26.13 -25.95
N VAL A 845 -4.31 27.02 -26.58
CA VAL A 845 -4.81 28.29 -27.09
C VAL A 845 -4.80 28.30 -28.61
N LYS A 846 -6.00 28.32 -29.22
CA LYS A 846 -6.15 28.46 -30.67
C LYS A 846 -6.69 29.85 -31.02
N GLY A 847 -5.78 30.71 -31.47
CA GLY A 847 -6.10 32.02 -32.03
C GLY A 847 -6.59 31.91 -33.48
N ARG A 848 -7.65 32.64 -33.84
CA ARG A 848 -8.09 32.77 -35.23
C ARG A 848 -8.54 34.19 -35.55
N ILE A 849 -8.28 34.65 -36.77
CA ILE A 849 -8.87 35.89 -37.28
C ILE A 849 -10.39 35.72 -37.47
N ALA A 850 -11.13 36.82 -37.39
CA ALA A 850 -12.59 36.82 -37.44
C ALA A 850 -13.19 36.08 -38.65
N THR A 851 -12.48 36.08 -39.79
CA THR A 851 -12.89 35.51 -41.07
C THR A 851 -12.52 34.04 -41.27
N ALA A 852 -11.69 33.45 -40.40
CA ALA A 852 -11.28 32.05 -40.51
C ALA A 852 -12.37 31.10 -39.97
N PRO A 853 -12.86 30.14 -40.78
CA PRO A 853 -13.99 29.28 -40.40
C PRO A 853 -13.61 28.09 -39.51
N THR A 854 -12.32 27.73 -39.43
CA THR A 854 -11.82 26.52 -38.75
C THR A 854 -10.62 26.82 -37.85
N VAL A 855 -10.38 25.93 -36.89
CA VAL A 855 -9.14 25.83 -36.09
C VAL A 855 -8.60 24.41 -36.24
N THR A 856 -7.30 24.23 -36.09
CA THR A 856 -6.64 22.92 -36.21
C THR A 856 -6.02 22.56 -34.86
N VAL A 857 -6.22 21.32 -34.43
CA VAL A 857 -5.67 20.80 -33.16
C VAL A 857 -4.80 19.59 -33.46
N THR A 858 -3.61 19.53 -32.86
CA THR A 858 -2.63 18.46 -33.15
C THR A 858 -2.99 17.15 -32.45
N LYS A 859 -2.44 16.03 -32.95
CA LYS A 859 -2.63 14.72 -32.34
C LYS A 859 -2.12 14.71 -30.90
N ASN A 860 -0.95 15.32 -30.66
CA ASN A 860 -0.38 15.39 -29.33
C ASN A 860 -1.30 16.18 -28.36
N GLU A 861 -1.85 17.32 -28.80
CA GLU A 861 -2.84 18.10 -28.01
C GLU A 861 -4.08 17.25 -27.67
N ILE A 862 -4.64 16.52 -28.65
CA ILE A 862 -5.81 15.67 -28.42
C ILE A 862 -5.49 14.53 -27.45
N LEU A 863 -4.33 13.87 -27.59
CA LEU A 863 -3.93 12.78 -26.70
C LEU A 863 -3.62 13.27 -25.29
N SER A 864 -3.01 14.44 -25.13
CA SER A 864 -2.83 15.11 -23.84
C SER A 864 -4.17 15.46 -23.20
N ALA A 865 -5.14 15.93 -23.98
CA ALA A 865 -6.50 16.19 -23.51
C ALA A 865 -7.22 14.92 -23.06
N LEU A 866 -7.03 13.79 -23.75
CA LEU A 866 -7.65 12.51 -23.39
C LEU A 866 -7.02 11.86 -22.15
N ASN A 867 -5.75 12.16 -21.85
CA ASN A 867 -5.10 11.72 -20.62
C ASN A 867 -5.69 12.42 -19.38
N GLU A 868 -6.02 13.71 -19.49
CA GLU A 868 -6.56 14.54 -18.38
C GLU A 868 -7.81 15.34 -18.82
N PRO A 869 -8.94 14.68 -19.15
CA PRO A 869 -10.07 15.31 -19.80
C PRO A 869 -10.79 16.35 -18.94
N GLU A 870 -10.75 16.19 -17.61
CA GLU A 870 -11.38 17.13 -16.67
C GLU A 870 -10.63 18.46 -16.56
N SER A 871 -9.32 18.40 -16.64
CA SER A 871 -8.41 19.53 -16.42
C SER A 871 -8.00 20.23 -17.72
N PHE A 872 -8.18 19.57 -18.87
CA PHE A 872 -7.85 20.12 -20.17
C PHE A 872 -8.93 21.07 -20.71
N ILE A 873 -8.49 22.23 -21.22
CA ILE A 873 -9.35 23.27 -21.77
C ILE A 873 -8.81 23.69 -23.14
N LEU A 874 -9.68 23.72 -24.14
CA LEU A 874 -9.37 24.34 -25.43
C LEU A 874 -9.93 25.77 -25.43
N ALA A 875 -9.03 26.75 -25.43
CA ALA A 875 -9.37 28.17 -25.51
C ALA A 875 -9.37 28.64 -26.97
N LEU A 876 -10.57 28.94 -27.48
CA LEU A 876 -10.74 29.49 -28.83
C LEU A 876 -10.81 31.01 -28.75
N VAL A 877 -9.81 31.69 -29.30
CA VAL A 877 -9.74 33.15 -29.28
C VAL A 877 -9.95 33.70 -30.69
N LYS A 878 -11.05 34.44 -30.87
CA LYS A 878 -11.30 35.22 -32.08
C LYS A 878 -10.61 36.58 -31.92
N VAL A 879 -9.73 36.92 -32.85
CA VAL A 879 -9.01 38.20 -32.90
C VAL A 879 -9.56 39.05 -34.06
N ASP A 880 -9.97 40.28 -33.77
CA ASP A 880 -10.49 41.26 -34.72
C ASP A 880 -9.85 42.64 -34.43
N GLY A 881 -8.68 42.88 -35.04
CA GLY A 881 -7.83 44.02 -34.69
C GLY A 881 -7.43 43.99 -33.21
N ASN A 882 -7.82 45.02 -32.44
CA ASN A 882 -7.55 45.10 -31.00
C ASN A 882 -8.65 44.44 -30.13
N SER A 883 -9.71 43.90 -30.73
CA SER A 883 -10.80 43.24 -30.00
C SER A 883 -10.59 41.74 -29.98
N THR A 884 -10.74 41.12 -28.80
CA THR A 884 -10.66 39.66 -28.64
C THR A 884 -11.95 39.10 -28.02
N ASP A 885 -12.40 37.96 -28.52
CA ASP A 885 -13.51 37.18 -27.96
C ASP A 885 -13.02 35.75 -27.71
N CYS A 886 -13.01 35.33 -26.44
CA CYS A 886 -12.47 34.05 -26.02
C CYS A 886 -13.59 33.12 -25.52
N ARG A 887 -13.56 31.87 -25.97
CA ARG A 887 -14.46 30.81 -25.49
C ARG A 887 -13.67 29.60 -25.03
N TYR A 888 -14.00 29.09 -23.85
CA TYR A 888 -13.42 27.86 -23.32
C TYR A 888 -14.32 26.67 -23.62
N LEU A 889 -13.73 25.62 -24.19
CA LEU A 889 -14.33 24.32 -24.35
C LEU A 889 -13.69 23.36 -23.34
N ARG A 890 -14.52 22.78 -22.46
CA ARG A 890 -14.11 21.74 -21.51
C ARG A 890 -14.40 20.38 -22.10
N ARG A 891 -13.53 19.39 -21.85
CA ARG A 891 -13.59 18.06 -22.46
C ARG A 891 -13.81 18.12 -23.99
N PRO A 892 -12.93 18.83 -24.73
CA PRO A 892 -13.13 19.05 -26.16
C PRO A 892 -13.10 17.77 -27.01
N PHE A 893 -12.53 16.68 -26.49
CA PHE A 893 -12.35 15.42 -27.22
C PHE A 893 -12.80 14.21 -26.39
N GLU A 894 -13.42 13.24 -27.05
CA GLU A 894 -13.87 11.98 -26.44
C GLU A 894 -13.30 10.73 -27.15
N ILE A 895 -12.66 10.94 -28.31
CA ILE A 895 -12.20 9.89 -29.22
C ILE A 895 -10.81 10.26 -29.72
N GLU A 896 -9.94 9.25 -29.82
CA GLU A 896 -8.58 9.40 -30.29
C GLU A 896 -8.52 9.52 -31.82
N PRO A 897 -7.57 10.30 -32.36
CA PRO A 897 -7.28 10.28 -33.79
C PRO A 897 -6.72 8.92 -34.21
N ASP A 898 -7.06 8.47 -35.42
CA ASP A 898 -6.49 7.24 -35.98
C ASP A 898 -4.95 7.27 -36.00
N PHE A 899 -4.30 6.10 -36.07
CA PHE A 899 -2.84 5.97 -35.96
C PHE A 899 -2.07 6.92 -36.90
N GLY A 900 -2.55 7.11 -38.13
CA GLY A 900 -1.93 7.98 -39.14
C GLY A 900 -2.40 9.44 -39.16
N VAL A 901 -3.35 9.83 -38.30
CA VAL A 901 -3.86 11.21 -38.23
C VAL A 901 -2.97 12.04 -37.30
N THR A 902 -2.54 13.20 -37.80
CA THR A 902 -1.62 14.14 -37.14
C THR A 902 -2.29 15.38 -36.56
N SER A 903 -3.46 15.75 -37.10
CA SER A 903 -4.28 16.87 -36.62
C SER A 903 -5.73 16.70 -37.09
N VAL A 904 -6.66 17.39 -36.41
CA VAL A 904 -8.10 17.39 -36.68
C VAL A 904 -8.62 18.81 -36.87
#